data_AF-G9NZR2-F1
#
_entry.id   AF-G9NZR2-F1
#
_cell.length_a   1.000
_cell.length_b   1.000
_cell.length_c   1.000
_cell.angle_alpha   90.00
_cell.angle_beta   90.00
_cell.angle_gamma   90.00
#
_symmetry.space_group_name_H-M   'P 1'
#
loop_
_entity.id
_entity.type
_entity.pdbx_description
1 polymer ?
#
loop_
_entity_poly.entity_id
_entity_poly.type
_entity_poly.pdbx_seq_one_letter_code
_entity_poly.pdbx_strand_id
1 'polypeptide(L)'
;MPKPRTKRGGDREKRKRYEDAEGNFDVEAKRPRRDDDNGNEYGNGDQEFSHHQSGPSEREFFGMLADDEQEYFRRADEMLELNQFPTPEDRDIFLQSVYREAKGKECKIASSQSCSRLMERLIQLADTAQKKQLFEAFGGHFLSLVQHRFASHCCEALFLRSAGVVTQELAGFEEFVMDTKGADVDEQQPAASMERLFLATLDELEGSLGYLITDRFASHTLRVLLLVLSGMPLEEQSSRTLLKSKRKEKITVSGSSAADAQNHGKRAVPASFTMAANKIMQDAVSGMDATGIQVLAKHPIGNPILQLILELDLTLNKGEAKGEKDKAEEPSSPSLLQQLLPGAPKSLSDGSSAASEFINGMIYDQIGSRLVETLITHAPGKIFKALNQNIFLPRIQGYVRNDISCYPAIRVLKRLGKDDLAKAVDQIAPTVPQLVSKSRYNVIAALFERCAARNINDEIRKLMKRLKEGCGKQPADLVTTLCSLSTSEEEDKKKKDVQQLSKNEYAIQSHGANLLTTLLSISGPSKGVQESILALPSDLVVRLATTSLPTVTVLTTAIATPSTNSIFQKGLVNTLLPHIPELATNQYGHNLINAVAEIPSKGKDWSVPHHIKDKIMTSLGAHESMLRESWMGRSVWRTWKGDMWKTRRFDWKNWMKELDEIKAPQAAAPKNKGEPKANGEGKAAKNAEVADEEQNKMEEDGESQEKMEEDGEKKNVEGDEKRGEEEDTEKKAKKEKKAKKEKKEKKEKKEIKEKKEKKEKKEKKTDGVGEEKEKKKKKKSKSEDVEMADAEE
;
A
#
# COMPACT_ATOMS: atom_id res chain seq x y z
N MET A 1 -23.63 74.84 2.78
CA MET A 1 -23.65 73.37 2.99
C MET A 1 -23.24 72.67 1.68
N PRO A 2 -22.66 71.46 1.71
CA PRO A 2 -21.21 71.35 1.50
C PRO A 2 -20.71 70.80 0.15
N LYS A 3 -19.46 71.19 -0.18
CA LYS A 3 -18.48 70.72 -1.20
C LYS A 3 -17.14 71.47 -0.90
N PRO A 4 -15.93 71.09 -1.40
CA PRO A 4 -15.48 69.85 -2.08
C PRO A 4 -14.06 69.29 -1.67
N ARG A 5 -13.71 68.08 -2.18
CA ARG A 5 -12.41 67.53 -2.70
C ARG A 5 -11.01 67.91 -2.12
N THR A 6 -10.25 66.86 -1.71
CA THR A 6 -8.79 66.53 -1.94
C THR A 6 -8.53 65.09 -1.40
N LYS A 7 -7.56 64.21 -1.77
CA LYS A 7 -6.46 64.07 -2.78
C LYS A 7 -4.98 64.29 -2.33
N ARG A 8 -4.13 63.25 -2.56
CA ARG A 8 -2.67 63.05 -2.21
C ARG A 8 -2.38 62.83 -0.72
N GLY A 9 -1.32 62.12 -0.27
CA GLY A 9 -0.34 61.25 -0.96
C GLY A 9 1.13 61.71 -0.89
N GLY A 10 2.01 60.98 -0.19
CA GLY A 10 3.47 61.20 -0.13
C GLY A 10 4.18 60.65 1.12
N ASP A 11 5.52 60.59 1.08
CA ASP A 11 6.49 60.43 2.18
C ASP A 11 6.39 59.21 3.15
N ARG A 12 6.91 58.04 2.71
CA ARG A 12 7.44 56.98 3.61
C ARG A 12 8.86 56.50 3.23
N GLU A 13 9.67 57.38 2.65
CA GLU A 13 10.91 56.99 1.94
C GLU A 13 12.19 57.73 2.41
N LYS A 14 12.16 58.40 3.58
CA LYS A 14 13.26 59.28 4.06
C LYS A 14 13.80 58.99 5.47
N ARG A 15 13.82 57.72 5.90
CA ARG A 15 14.41 57.30 7.21
C ARG A 15 15.18 55.98 7.16
N LYS A 16 15.99 55.76 6.12
CA LYS A 16 16.89 54.59 6.01
C LYS A 16 18.27 54.87 5.36
N ARG A 17 18.77 56.10 5.50
CA ARG A 17 20.19 56.46 5.28
C ARG A 17 20.61 57.53 6.27
N TYR A 18 21.36 57.13 7.28
CA TYR A 18 22.47 57.81 7.99
C TYR A 18 22.92 56.88 9.13
N GLU A 19 24.08 57.15 9.74
CA GLU A 19 24.67 56.41 10.88
C GLU A 19 25.28 55.03 10.55
N ASP A 20 26.32 55.04 9.69
CA ASP A 20 27.55 54.27 9.94
C ASP A 20 28.59 55.24 10.55
N ALA A 21 29.10 54.99 11.77
CA ALA A 21 30.44 55.40 12.26
C ALA A 21 30.68 55.10 13.76
N GLU A 22 31.72 54.30 14.03
CA GLU A 22 32.65 54.30 15.20
C GLU A 22 32.14 54.18 16.67
N GLY A 23 32.82 53.32 17.45
CA GLY A 23 32.63 53.17 18.90
C GLY A 23 33.10 51.84 19.48
N ASN A 24 34.42 51.60 19.59
CA ASN A 24 35.00 50.30 20.00
C ASN A 24 35.27 50.19 21.51
N PHE A 25 34.90 49.07 22.15
CA PHE A 25 35.54 48.56 23.39
C PHE A 25 35.19 47.08 23.69
N ASP A 26 36.03 46.45 24.52
CA ASP A 26 36.26 45.00 24.62
C ASP A 26 36.04 44.49 26.08
N VAL A 27 35.75 43.21 26.40
CA VAL A 27 35.35 41.99 25.67
C VAL A 27 34.80 40.96 26.68
N GLU A 28 33.83 40.10 26.33
CA GLU A 28 33.73 38.74 26.91
C GLU A 28 32.88 37.75 26.07
N ALA A 29 33.36 36.51 25.90
CA ALA A 29 32.82 35.58 24.91
C ALA A 29 31.77 34.60 25.47
N LYS A 30 30.50 34.73 25.05
CA LYS A 30 29.46 33.69 25.21
C LYS A 30 29.14 33.04 23.87
N ARG A 31 29.34 31.73 23.80
CA ARG A 31 29.12 30.91 22.59
C ARG A 31 27.66 30.98 22.14
N PRO A 32 27.37 31.24 20.84
CA PRO A 32 26.07 30.93 20.27
C PRO A 32 25.74 29.45 20.43
N ARG A 33 24.45 29.13 20.61
CA ARG A 33 23.98 27.74 20.50
C ARG A 33 23.93 27.35 19.03
N ARG A 34 24.14 26.06 18.73
CA ARG A 34 23.63 25.49 17.48
C ARG A 34 22.14 25.28 17.65
N ASP A 35 21.36 25.90 16.78
CA ASP A 35 20.03 25.43 16.47
C ASP A 35 20.17 24.42 15.32
N ASP A 36 19.99 23.12 15.62
CA ASP A 36 19.92 22.07 14.60
C ASP A 36 18.54 22.14 13.94
N ASP A 37 18.33 23.14 13.07
CA ASP A 37 17.06 23.33 12.38
C ASP A 37 16.85 22.30 11.24
N ASN A 38 15.61 21.84 11.12
CA ASN A 38 15.19 20.73 10.29
C ASN A 38 14.81 21.21 8.88
N GLY A 39 15.82 21.70 8.15
CA GLY A 39 15.69 22.50 6.93
C GLY A 39 14.63 22.03 5.92
N ASN A 40 13.49 22.72 5.91
CA ASN A 40 12.46 22.61 4.87
C ASN A 40 11.66 23.92 4.67
N GLU A 41 12.18 25.05 5.15
CA GLU A 41 11.64 26.38 4.86
C GLU A 41 12.13 26.86 3.48
N TYR A 42 11.42 26.44 2.44
CA TYR A 42 11.47 27.15 1.17
C TYR A 42 10.59 28.40 1.30
N GLY A 43 11.23 29.51 1.71
CA GLY A 43 10.58 30.79 1.88
C GLY A 43 9.89 31.27 0.60
N ASN A 44 8.74 31.94 0.76
CA ASN A 44 7.95 32.49 -0.34
C ASN A 44 8.54 33.83 -0.84
N GLY A 45 9.76 33.77 -1.37
CA GLY A 45 10.46 34.89 -2.01
C GLY A 45 10.44 34.74 -3.52
N ASP A 46 9.38 35.23 -4.16
CA ASP A 46 9.34 35.40 -5.61
C ASP A 46 10.16 36.62 -6.03
N GLN A 47 10.75 36.56 -7.23
CA GLN A 47 11.65 37.55 -7.86
C GLN A 47 13.11 37.57 -7.34
N GLU A 48 14.04 37.93 -8.23
CA GLU A 48 15.47 38.20 -8.01
C GLU A 48 16.43 37.05 -7.61
N PHE A 49 16.23 35.81 -8.09
CA PHE A 49 17.35 34.88 -8.30
C PHE A 49 17.25 34.14 -9.64
N SER A 50 17.55 34.86 -10.73
CA SER A 50 17.67 34.30 -12.09
C SER A 50 18.97 34.75 -12.75
N HIS A 51 20.09 34.10 -12.40
CA HIS A 51 21.31 34.11 -13.21
C HIS A 51 22.09 32.80 -13.06
N HIS A 52 22.62 32.32 -14.19
CA HIS A 52 23.63 31.25 -14.34
C HIS A 52 23.36 29.87 -13.73
N GLN A 53 22.40 29.15 -14.32
CA GLN A 53 22.70 27.79 -14.80
C GLN A 53 22.49 27.75 -16.31
N SER A 54 23.52 27.35 -17.06
CA SER A 54 23.47 27.28 -18.53
C SER A 54 22.86 25.95 -18.99
N GLY A 55 21.53 25.91 -19.06
CA GLY A 55 20.79 24.85 -19.78
C GLY A 55 20.35 25.35 -21.16
N PRO A 56 20.53 24.57 -22.25
CA PRO A 56 20.23 25.02 -23.61
C PRO A 56 18.74 24.87 -23.96
N SER A 57 17.90 25.76 -23.43
CA SER A 57 16.56 26.03 -23.98
C SER A 57 15.96 27.30 -23.37
N GLU A 58 15.55 28.26 -24.20
CA GLU A 58 14.45 29.14 -23.80
C GLU A 58 13.22 28.25 -23.56
N ARG A 59 12.49 28.47 -22.45
CA ARG A 59 11.29 27.68 -22.18
C ARG A 59 10.23 28.02 -23.22
N GLU A 60 9.87 27.04 -24.04
CA GLU A 60 8.88 27.20 -25.09
C GLU A 60 7.57 27.77 -24.54
N PHE A 61 7.10 28.84 -25.16
CA PHE A 61 5.94 29.58 -24.72
C PHE A 61 4.77 29.36 -25.67
N PHE A 62 3.87 28.45 -25.28
CA PHE A 62 2.66 28.07 -26.04
C PHE A 62 1.62 29.20 -26.21
N GLY A 63 1.89 30.40 -25.69
CA GLY A 63 0.94 31.51 -25.60
C GLY A 63 0.02 31.41 -24.38
N MET A 64 -0.68 32.51 -24.11
CA MET A 64 -1.77 32.52 -23.13
C MET A 64 -3.07 31.99 -23.75
N LEU A 65 -4.00 31.57 -22.88
CA LEU A 65 -5.43 31.55 -23.18
C LEU A 65 -5.97 32.98 -23.11
N ALA A 66 -7.03 33.27 -23.86
CA ALA A 66 -7.79 34.52 -23.69
C ALA A 66 -8.61 34.49 -22.37
N ASP A 67 -9.07 35.66 -21.90
CA ASP A 67 -9.76 35.78 -20.61
C ASP A 67 -11.07 34.96 -20.56
N ASP A 68 -11.78 34.87 -21.68
CA ASP A 68 -13.01 34.10 -21.87
C ASP A 68 -12.75 32.59 -21.98
N GLU A 69 -11.73 32.17 -22.73
CA GLU A 69 -11.23 30.79 -22.75
C GLU A 69 -10.83 30.33 -21.34
N GLN A 70 -10.05 31.16 -20.63
CA GLN A 70 -9.60 30.87 -19.28
C GLN A 70 -10.76 30.81 -18.30
N GLU A 71 -11.78 31.67 -18.41
CA GLU A 71 -12.96 31.57 -17.55
C GLU A 71 -13.81 30.33 -17.88
N TYR A 72 -13.98 29.98 -19.16
CA TYR A 72 -14.67 28.76 -19.59
C TYR A 72 -14.02 27.51 -18.98
N PHE A 73 -12.72 27.33 -19.17
CA PHE A 73 -12.01 26.16 -18.62
C PHE A 73 -11.99 26.16 -17.08
N ARG A 74 -11.91 27.33 -16.44
CA ARG A 74 -11.99 27.44 -14.97
C ARG A 74 -13.36 27.00 -14.43
N ARG A 75 -14.47 27.40 -15.08
CA ARG A 75 -15.84 26.96 -14.74
C ARG A 75 -16.02 25.46 -15.01
N ALA A 76 -15.42 24.93 -16.07
CA ALA A 76 -15.48 23.50 -16.38
C ALA A 76 -14.75 22.64 -15.33
N ASP A 77 -13.63 23.12 -14.80
CA ASP A 77 -12.89 22.46 -13.70
C ASP A 77 -13.73 22.40 -12.41
N GLU A 78 -14.37 23.51 -12.04
CA GLU A 78 -15.30 23.58 -10.90
C GLU A 78 -16.48 22.62 -11.05
N MET A 79 -17.06 22.53 -12.25
CA MET A 79 -18.21 21.64 -12.51
C MET A 79 -17.84 20.15 -12.44
N LEU A 80 -16.64 19.77 -12.94
CA LEU A 80 -16.12 18.40 -12.84
C LEU A 80 -15.66 18.03 -11.42
N GLU A 81 -15.17 19.00 -10.64
CA GLU A 81 -14.84 18.78 -9.23
C GLU A 81 -16.10 18.56 -8.37
N LEU A 82 -17.14 19.38 -8.58
CA LEU A 82 -18.42 19.23 -7.88
C LEU A 82 -19.19 17.98 -8.32
N ASN A 83 -19.08 17.58 -9.60
CA ASN A 83 -19.73 16.42 -10.20
C ASN A 83 -21.26 16.37 -9.92
N GLN A 84 -21.94 17.51 -10.02
CA GLN A 84 -23.39 17.67 -9.77
C GLN A 84 -24.21 17.58 -11.07
N PHE A 85 -23.87 16.61 -11.93
CA PHE A 85 -24.59 16.37 -13.19
C PHE A 85 -25.90 15.61 -12.93
N PRO A 86 -27.01 15.91 -13.64
CA PRO A 86 -28.30 15.23 -13.42
C PRO A 86 -28.23 13.74 -13.77
N THR A 87 -27.52 13.40 -14.85
CA THR A 87 -27.23 12.02 -15.27
C THR A 87 -25.74 11.84 -15.63
N PRO A 88 -25.21 10.61 -15.64
CA PRO A 88 -23.92 10.30 -16.24
C PRO A 88 -23.82 10.73 -17.71
N GLU A 89 -24.91 10.58 -18.47
CA GLU A 89 -24.98 10.92 -19.88
C GLU A 89 -24.83 12.43 -20.13
N ASP A 90 -25.43 13.29 -19.29
CA ASP A 90 -25.24 14.75 -19.35
C ASP A 90 -23.77 15.14 -19.13
N ARG A 91 -23.08 14.45 -18.21
CA ARG A 91 -21.66 14.67 -17.91
C ARG A 91 -20.79 14.28 -19.10
N ASP A 92 -21.11 13.17 -19.76
CA ASP A 92 -20.30 12.67 -20.88
C ASP A 92 -20.50 13.54 -22.14
N ILE A 93 -21.71 14.09 -22.35
CA ILE A 93 -21.97 15.16 -23.34
C ILE A 93 -21.19 16.44 -22.99
N PHE A 94 -21.19 16.85 -21.71
CA PHE A 94 -20.42 18.01 -21.25
C PHE A 94 -18.92 17.83 -21.51
N LEU A 95 -18.34 16.67 -21.16
CA LEU A 95 -16.95 16.33 -21.43
C LEU A 95 -16.60 16.43 -22.91
N GLN A 96 -17.44 15.89 -23.81
CA GLN A 96 -17.25 16.02 -25.26
C GLN A 96 -17.19 17.49 -25.72
N SER A 97 -17.98 18.39 -25.12
CA SER A 97 -17.91 19.82 -25.44
C SER A 97 -16.60 20.46 -24.96
N VAL A 98 -16.10 20.08 -23.77
CA VAL A 98 -14.83 20.59 -23.23
C VAL A 98 -13.62 20.09 -24.03
N TYR A 99 -13.61 18.82 -24.44
CA TYR A 99 -12.56 18.29 -25.34
C TYR A 99 -12.56 19.00 -26.70
N ARG A 100 -13.74 19.30 -27.26
CA ARG A 100 -13.84 20.04 -28.53
C ARG A 100 -13.28 21.45 -28.41
N GLU A 101 -13.58 22.16 -27.33
CA GLU A 101 -13.07 23.51 -27.08
C GLU A 101 -11.56 23.52 -26.75
N ALA A 102 -11.03 22.41 -26.23
CA ALA A 102 -9.61 22.24 -25.95
C ALA A 102 -8.74 21.93 -27.20
N LYS A 103 -9.34 21.54 -28.34
CA LYS A 103 -8.58 21.14 -29.55
C LYS A 103 -7.72 22.30 -30.08
N GLY A 104 -6.42 22.09 -30.17
CA GLY A 104 -5.42 23.11 -30.55
C GLY A 104 -5.07 24.10 -29.44
N LYS A 105 -5.48 23.84 -28.18
CA LYS A 105 -5.21 24.66 -26.99
C LYS A 105 -4.55 23.84 -25.86
N GLU A 106 -4.27 22.56 -26.09
CA GLU A 106 -3.91 21.56 -25.09
C GLU A 106 -2.64 21.96 -24.31
N CYS A 107 -1.57 22.35 -25.01
CA CYS A 107 -0.31 22.79 -24.39
C CYS A 107 -0.47 24.08 -23.57
N LYS A 108 -1.38 24.98 -23.96
CA LYS A 108 -1.73 26.19 -23.19
C LYS A 108 -2.47 25.83 -21.90
N ILE A 109 -3.47 24.95 -22.00
CA ILE A 109 -4.28 24.48 -20.86
C ILE A 109 -3.37 23.75 -19.86
N ALA A 110 -2.55 22.80 -20.33
CA ALA A 110 -1.59 22.06 -19.53
C ALA A 110 -0.52 22.97 -18.87
N SER A 111 -0.15 24.07 -19.53
CA SER A 111 0.82 25.05 -19.00
C SER A 111 0.18 26.19 -18.20
N SER A 112 -1.15 26.23 -18.06
CA SER A 112 -1.84 27.26 -17.30
C SER A 112 -1.88 26.96 -15.80
N GLN A 113 -1.63 27.96 -14.96
CA GLN A 113 -1.76 27.86 -13.50
C GLN A 113 -3.21 27.58 -13.05
N SER A 114 -4.19 28.06 -13.83
CA SER A 114 -5.61 27.89 -13.55
C SER A 114 -6.19 26.64 -14.21
N CYS A 115 -5.74 26.28 -15.42
CA CYS A 115 -6.38 25.24 -16.23
C CYS A 115 -5.64 23.89 -16.29
N SER A 116 -4.41 23.80 -15.76
CA SER A 116 -3.69 22.52 -15.69
C SER A 116 -4.39 21.46 -14.83
N ARG A 117 -5.12 21.89 -13.78
CA ARG A 117 -6.01 20.99 -13.01
C ARG A 117 -7.08 20.36 -13.88
N LEU A 118 -7.73 21.13 -14.75
CA LEU A 118 -8.70 20.62 -15.72
C LEU A 118 -8.04 19.59 -16.63
N MET A 119 -6.83 19.84 -17.13
CA MET A 119 -6.13 18.87 -17.97
C MET A 119 -5.83 17.56 -17.21
N GLU A 120 -5.35 17.59 -15.96
CA GLU A 120 -5.21 16.38 -15.12
C GLU A 120 -6.57 15.70 -14.82
N ARG A 121 -7.70 16.44 -14.81
CA ARG A 121 -9.06 15.88 -14.65
C ARG A 121 -9.59 15.23 -15.94
N LEU A 122 -9.40 15.88 -17.09
CA LEU A 122 -9.74 15.35 -18.41
C LEU A 122 -8.93 14.08 -18.69
N ILE A 123 -7.61 14.09 -18.50
CA ILE A 123 -6.76 12.90 -18.64
C ILE A 123 -7.20 11.74 -17.73
N GLN A 124 -7.74 12.03 -16.55
CA GLN A 124 -8.29 11.03 -15.63
C GLN A 124 -9.61 10.39 -16.08
N LEU A 125 -10.33 11.02 -17.01
CA LEU A 125 -11.61 10.56 -17.55
C LEU A 125 -11.52 10.12 -19.03
N ALA A 126 -10.43 10.45 -19.71
CA ALA A 126 -10.23 10.24 -21.14
C ALA A 126 -10.42 8.77 -21.56
N ASP A 127 -11.01 8.56 -22.74
CA ASP A 127 -11.03 7.26 -23.43
C ASP A 127 -9.68 6.94 -24.11
N THR A 128 -9.61 5.90 -24.94
CA THR A 128 -8.36 5.52 -25.63
C THR A 128 -8.00 6.47 -26.78
N ALA A 129 -8.98 6.98 -27.53
CA ALA A 129 -8.75 7.90 -28.64
C ALA A 129 -8.32 9.29 -28.14
N GLN A 130 -8.98 9.80 -27.10
CA GLN A 130 -8.65 11.07 -26.44
C GLN A 130 -7.23 11.04 -25.84
N LYS A 131 -6.78 9.90 -25.29
CA LYS A 131 -5.38 9.75 -24.84
C LYS A 131 -4.39 9.83 -26.02
N LYS A 132 -4.69 9.19 -27.15
CA LYS A 132 -3.82 9.24 -28.35
C LYS A 132 -3.72 10.67 -28.90
N GLN A 133 -4.86 11.36 -29.04
CA GLN A 133 -4.93 12.76 -29.44
C GLN A 133 -4.13 13.69 -28.50
N LEU A 134 -4.15 13.45 -27.19
CA LEU A 134 -3.34 14.21 -26.22
C LEU A 134 -1.83 13.92 -26.31
N PHE A 135 -1.43 12.70 -26.68
CA PHE A 135 -0.03 12.41 -27.00
C PHE A 135 0.41 13.11 -28.29
N GLU A 136 -0.45 13.11 -29.31
CA GLU A 136 -0.19 13.75 -30.61
C GLU A 136 -0.11 15.28 -30.46
N ALA A 137 -1.00 15.89 -29.66
CA ALA A 137 -0.99 17.33 -29.37
C ALA A 137 0.18 17.79 -28.47
N PHE A 138 0.79 16.89 -27.69
CA PHE A 138 1.99 17.17 -26.90
C PHE A 138 3.30 16.79 -27.62
N GLY A 139 3.23 16.10 -28.76
CA GLY A 139 4.40 15.62 -29.52
C GLY A 139 5.22 16.76 -30.12
N GLY A 140 6.54 16.70 -29.98
CA GLY A 140 7.45 17.79 -30.32
C GLY A 140 7.62 18.85 -29.22
N HIS A 141 6.85 18.72 -28.13
CA HIS A 141 6.83 19.66 -27.00
C HIS A 141 7.07 18.98 -25.64
N PHE A 142 7.17 17.64 -25.57
CA PHE A 142 7.34 16.91 -24.32
C PHE A 142 8.56 17.39 -23.53
N LEU A 143 9.71 17.66 -24.16
CA LEU A 143 10.92 18.13 -23.50
C LEU A 143 10.71 19.44 -22.73
N SER A 144 9.86 20.34 -23.25
CA SER A 144 9.43 21.56 -22.56
C SER A 144 8.40 21.25 -21.47
N LEU A 145 7.36 20.48 -21.82
CA LEU A 145 6.23 20.16 -20.94
C LEU A 145 6.67 19.39 -19.67
N VAL A 146 7.60 18.42 -19.78
CA VAL A 146 8.11 17.66 -18.61
C VAL A 146 8.96 18.51 -17.67
N GLN A 147 9.58 19.58 -18.16
CA GLN A 147 10.32 20.57 -17.36
C GLN A 147 9.42 21.71 -16.84
N HIS A 148 8.13 21.74 -17.21
CA HIS A 148 7.24 22.83 -16.87
C HIS A 148 6.49 22.58 -15.55
N ARG A 149 6.36 23.65 -14.72
CA ARG A 149 5.84 23.60 -13.34
C ARG A 149 4.39 23.12 -13.17
N PHE A 150 3.63 23.03 -14.26
CA PHE A 150 2.25 22.53 -14.28
C PHE A 150 2.08 21.39 -15.28
N ALA A 151 2.58 21.56 -16.52
CA ALA A 151 2.40 20.56 -17.57
C ALA A 151 3.12 19.23 -17.28
N SER A 152 4.21 19.23 -16.49
CA SER A 152 4.85 18.00 -16.03
C SER A 152 3.89 17.07 -15.27
N HIS A 153 2.95 17.63 -14.52
CA HIS A 153 1.90 16.87 -13.85
C HIS A 153 0.84 16.34 -14.81
N CYS A 154 0.57 17.06 -15.91
CA CYS A 154 -0.26 16.55 -17.01
C CYS A 154 0.44 15.39 -17.74
N CYS A 155 1.76 15.47 -17.98
CA CYS A 155 2.54 14.37 -18.53
C CYS A 155 2.57 13.14 -17.58
N GLU A 156 2.80 13.34 -16.27
CA GLU A 156 2.65 12.25 -15.27
C GLU A 156 1.28 11.58 -15.40
N ALA A 157 0.20 12.37 -15.47
CA ALA A 157 -1.15 11.84 -15.54
C ALA A 157 -1.40 11.09 -16.86
N LEU A 158 -0.97 11.63 -18.00
CA LEU A 158 -1.16 11.04 -19.32
C LEU A 158 -0.43 9.70 -19.42
N PHE A 159 0.82 9.64 -18.97
CA PHE A 159 1.62 8.44 -18.98
C PHE A 159 1.06 7.37 -18.04
N LEU A 160 0.67 7.73 -16.81
CA LEU A 160 0.05 6.79 -15.87
C LEU A 160 -1.31 6.27 -16.38
N ARG A 161 -2.16 7.14 -16.96
CA ARG A 161 -3.49 6.77 -17.47
C ARG A 161 -3.47 5.98 -18.77
N SER A 162 -2.39 6.08 -19.55
CA SER A 162 -2.23 5.36 -20.82
C SER A 162 -1.44 4.05 -20.68
N ALA A 163 -0.80 3.82 -19.53
CA ALA A 163 0.02 2.65 -19.24
C ALA A 163 -0.69 1.30 -19.40
N GLY A 164 -2.00 1.25 -19.18
CA GLY A 164 -2.86 0.07 -19.35
C GLY A 164 -3.32 -0.15 -20.80
N VAL A 165 -3.44 0.91 -21.60
CA VAL A 165 -3.82 0.84 -23.03
C VAL A 165 -2.77 0.03 -23.80
N VAL A 166 -1.49 0.25 -23.54
CA VAL A 166 -0.39 -0.53 -24.14
C VAL A 166 -0.54 -2.02 -23.83
N THR A 167 -0.95 -2.38 -22.61
CA THR A 167 -1.19 -3.77 -22.20
C THR A 167 -2.41 -4.38 -22.90
N GLN A 168 -3.40 -3.57 -23.28
CA GLN A 168 -4.58 -4.02 -24.04
C GLN A 168 -4.25 -4.22 -25.53
N GLU A 169 -3.59 -3.26 -26.18
CA GLU A 169 -3.11 -3.37 -27.56
C GLU A 169 -2.20 -4.61 -27.71
N LEU A 170 -1.23 -4.79 -26.80
CA LEU A 170 -0.34 -5.97 -26.78
C LEU A 170 -1.10 -7.30 -26.61
N ALA A 171 -2.25 -7.29 -25.94
CA ALA A 171 -3.08 -8.47 -25.74
C ALA A 171 -4.07 -8.72 -26.90
N GLY A 172 -3.99 -7.95 -27.99
CA GLY A 172 -4.89 -8.06 -29.14
C GLY A 172 -6.29 -7.47 -28.90
N PHE A 173 -6.49 -6.70 -27.83
CA PHE A 173 -7.69 -5.90 -27.62
C PHE A 173 -7.56 -4.57 -28.37
N GLU A 174 -7.42 -4.63 -29.68
CA GLU A 174 -7.78 -3.50 -30.54
C GLU A 174 -9.30 -3.35 -30.48
N GLU A 175 -9.77 -2.42 -29.65
CA GLU A 175 -11.12 -1.89 -29.80
C GLU A 175 -11.18 -1.19 -31.15
N PHE A 176 -11.83 -1.83 -32.13
CA PHE A 176 -11.93 -1.32 -33.49
C PHE A 176 -12.93 -0.16 -33.49
N VAL A 177 -12.46 1.04 -33.13
CA VAL A 177 -13.27 2.26 -32.97
C VAL A 177 -13.75 2.76 -34.34
N MET A 178 -14.76 2.08 -34.89
CA MET A 178 -15.72 2.75 -35.75
C MET A 178 -16.50 3.73 -34.88
N ASP A 179 -16.21 5.02 -35.02
CA ASP A 179 -17.08 6.06 -34.47
C ASP A 179 -18.46 5.95 -35.14
N THR A 180 -19.43 5.46 -34.36
CA THR A 180 -20.83 5.31 -34.77
C THR A 180 -21.68 6.50 -34.31
N LYS A 181 -21.05 7.60 -33.87
CA LYS A 181 -21.69 8.79 -33.30
C LYS A 181 -21.18 10.13 -33.85
N GLY A 182 -20.67 10.13 -35.08
CA GLY A 182 -20.85 11.26 -36.00
C GLY A 182 -19.87 12.44 -35.86
N ALA A 183 -18.59 12.17 -36.09
CA ALA A 183 -17.65 13.15 -36.64
C ALA A 183 -17.41 12.91 -38.15
N ASP A 184 -16.78 13.87 -38.84
CA ASP A 184 -16.54 13.82 -40.30
C ASP A 184 -15.63 12.67 -40.74
N VAL A 185 -15.87 12.20 -41.98
CA VAL A 185 -15.32 10.94 -42.51
C VAL A 185 -13.88 11.09 -43.07
N ASP A 186 -13.42 12.31 -43.33
CA ASP A 186 -12.20 12.59 -44.11
C ASP A 186 -10.86 12.55 -43.32
N GLU A 187 -10.85 12.50 -41.98
CA GLU A 187 -9.60 12.50 -41.17
C GLU A 187 -9.22 11.13 -40.59
N GLN A 188 -9.75 10.01 -41.09
CA GLN A 188 -9.45 8.66 -40.58
C GLN A 188 -8.09 8.11 -41.04
N GLN A 189 -6.99 8.77 -40.63
CA GLN A 189 -5.67 8.13 -40.57
C GLN A 189 -5.67 7.03 -39.49
N PRO A 190 -4.91 5.93 -39.68
CA PRO A 190 -4.78 4.89 -38.65
C PRO A 190 -3.97 5.43 -37.46
N ALA A 191 -4.68 5.90 -36.42
CA ALA A 191 -4.11 6.48 -35.21
C ALA A 191 -3.04 5.55 -34.60
N ALA A 192 -1.89 6.13 -34.22
CA ALA A 192 -0.73 5.36 -33.80
C ALA A 192 -1.04 4.42 -32.61
N SER A 193 -0.35 3.28 -32.52
CA SER A 193 -0.42 2.46 -31.30
C SER A 193 0.13 3.26 -30.11
N MET A 194 -0.46 3.06 -28.93
CA MET A 194 0.01 3.69 -27.70
C MET A 194 1.48 3.34 -27.43
N GLU A 195 1.92 2.12 -27.82
CA GLU A 195 3.34 1.76 -27.84
C GLU A 195 4.20 2.76 -28.64
N ARG A 196 3.82 3.11 -29.87
CA ARG A 196 4.59 4.06 -30.71
C ARG A 196 4.56 5.47 -30.15
N LEU A 197 3.45 5.92 -29.59
CA LEU A 197 3.33 7.25 -28.99
C LEU A 197 4.28 7.39 -27.79
N PHE A 198 4.36 6.38 -26.92
CA PHE A 198 5.36 6.35 -25.85
C PHE A 198 6.81 6.32 -26.38
N LEU A 199 7.11 5.56 -27.45
CA LEU A 199 8.47 5.53 -28.01
C LEU A 199 8.87 6.88 -28.61
N ALA A 200 8.00 7.53 -29.39
CA ALA A 200 8.25 8.86 -29.93
C ALA A 200 8.44 9.93 -28.83
N THR A 201 7.72 9.82 -27.70
CA THR A 201 7.97 10.65 -26.50
C THR A 201 9.38 10.45 -25.91
N LEU A 202 9.97 9.27 -26.04
CA LEU A 202 11.32 8.99 -25.54
C LEU A 202 12.40 9.48 -26.51
N ASP A 203 12.18 9.31 -27.81
CA ASP A 203 13.06 9.82 -28.86
C ASP A 203 13.20 11.37 -28.75
N GLU A 204 12.14 12.07 -28.37
CA GLU A 204 12.16 13.52 -28.10
C GLU A 204 12.95 13.92 -26.84
N LEU A 205 13.09 13.02 -25.86
CA LEU A 205 13.85 13.23 -24.62
C LEU A 205 15.31 12.75 -24.72
N GLU A 206 15.70 12.14 -25.84
CA GLU A 206 17.05 11.63 -26.09
C GLU A 206 18.10 12.76 -26.05
N GLY A 207 19.33 12.43 -25.63
CA GLY A 207 20.40 13.41 -25.39
C GLY A 207 20.18 14.34 -24.17
N SER A 208 18.93 14.58 -23.74
CA SER A 208 18.61 15.44 -22.59
C SER A 208 18.58 14.71 -21.24
N LEU A 209 18.47 13.39 -21.23
CA LEU A 209 18.28 12.56 -20.03
C LEU A 209 19.25 12.90 -18.88
N GLY A 210 20.53 13.14 -19.17
CA GLY A 210 21.57 13.39 -18.18
C GLY A 210 21.37 14.62 -17.27
N TYR A 211 20.60 15.62 -17.70
CA TYR A 211 20.20 16.75 -16.83
C TYR A 211 18.76 16.66 -16.35
N LEU A 212 17.86 16.03 -17.11
CA LEU A 212 16.46 15.84 -16.72
C LEU A 212 16.30 15.00 -15.43
N ILE A 213 17.25 14.11 -15.11
CA ILE A 213 17.28 13.36 -13.85
C ILE A 213 17.47 14.22 -12.59
N THR A 214 18.06 15.42 -12.73
CA THR A 214 18.26 16.37 -11.62
C THR A 214 17.32 17.58 -11.67
N ASP A 215 16.61 17.83 -12.78
CA ASP A 215 15.56 18.85 -12.82
C ASP A 215 14.40 18.53 -11.87
N ARG A 216 13.92 19.59 -11.20
CA ARG A 216 12.89 19.55 -10.16
C ARG A 216 11.50 19.09 -10.63
N PHE A 217 11.22 19.10 -11.93
CA PHE A 217 9.96 18.64 -12.52
C PHE A 217 10.18 17.38 -13.36
N ALA A 218 11.09 17.42 -14.34
CA ALA A 218 11.28 16.34 -15.31
C ALA A 218 11.72 15.02 -14.65
N SER A 219 12.48 15.08 -13.57
CA SER A 219 12.90 13.90 -12.80
C SER A 219 11.69 13.09 -12.28
N HIS A 220 10.56 13.75 -11.95
CA HIS A 220 9.33 13.05 -11.57
C HIS A 220 8.70 12.33 -12.77
N THR A 221 8.66 12.99 -13.93
CA THR A 221 8.11 12.43 -15.16
C THR A 221 8.95 11.27 -15.71
N LEU A 222 10.28 11.35 -15.64
CA LEU A 222 11.18 10.24 -15.98
C LEU A 222 10.97 9.03 -15.06
N ARG A 223 10.71 9.24 -13.76
CA ARG A 223 10.34 8.16 -12.82
C ARG A 223 9.00 7.53 -13.17
N VAL A 224 8.03 8.30 -13.69
CA VAL A 224 6.79 7.75 -14.26
C VAL A 224 7.10 6.90 -15.49
N LEU A 225 7.83 7.43 -16.48
CA LEU A 225 8.16 6.71 -17.72
C LEU A 225 8.85 5.36 -17.43
N LEU A 226 9.90 5.35 -16.60
CA LEU A 226 10.60 4.12 -16.20
C LEU A 226 9.67 3.07 -15.55
N LEU A 227 8.68 3.47 -14.73
CA LEU A 227 7.69 2.55 -14.15
C LEU A 227 6.60 2.12 -15.14
N VAL A 228 6.23 2.97 -16.10
CA VAL A 228 5.30 2.62 -17.18
C VAL A 228 5.93 1.58 -18.10
N LEU A 229 7.16 1.83 -18.56
CA LEU A 229 7.93 0.99 -19.49
C LEU A 229 8.31 -0.37 -18.87
N SER A 230 8.72 -0.42 -17.61
CA SER A 230 9.06 -1.68 -16.91
C SER A 230 7.87 -2.56 -16.51
N GLY A 231 6.63 -2.12 -16.78
CA GLY A 231 5.42 -2.84 -16.41
C GLY A 231 5.14 -2.90 -14.91
N MET A 232 5.87 -2.15 -14.08
CA MET A 232 5.81 -2.21 -12.62
C MET A 232 4.51 -1.61 -12.04
N PRO A 233 4.11 -2.00 -10.81
CA PRO A 233 2.88 -1.51 -10.19
C PRO A 233 2.90 -0.01 -9.86
N LEU A 234 1.92 0.73 -10.41
CA LEU A 234 1.85 2.19 -10.33
C LEU A 234 1.32 2.70 -8.97
N GLU A 235 0.77 1.81 -8.13
CA GLU A 235 0.17 2.13 -6.82
C GLU A 235 1.01 1.70 -5.60
N GLU A 236 2.10 0.96 -5.78
CA GLU A 236 2.84 0.37 -4.65
C GLU A 236 3.41 1.45 -3.72
N GLN A 237 3.54 1.15 -2.42
CA GLN A 237 3.96 2.17 -1.45
C GLN A 237 5.39 2.66 -1.68
N SER A 238 6.28 1.77 -2.16
CA SER A 238 7.61 2.10 -2.67
C SER A 238 7.53 3.09 -3.83
N SER A 239 6.90 2.68 -4.94
CA SER A 239 6.78 3.50 -6.16
C SER A 239 6.09 4.83 -5.88
N ARG A 240 5.03 4.88 -5.06
CA ARG A 240 4.37 6.15 -4.66
C ARG A 240 5.29 7.12 -3.92
N THR A 241 6.18 6.66 -3.04
CA THR A 241 7.15 7.54 -2.36
C THR A 241 8.29 8.01 -3.25
N LEU A 242 8.62 7.26 -4.31
CA LEU A 242 9.58 7.68 -5.33
C LEU A 242 8.94 8.58 -6.39
N LEU A 243 7.65 8.38 -6.71
CA LEU A 243 6.95 9.05 -7.81
C LEU A 243 6.56 10.49 -7.52
N LYS A 244 5.93 10.78 -6.37
CA LYS A 244 5.25 12.07 -6.15
C LYS A 244 5.88 12.92 -5.05
N SER A 245 6.05 14.20 -5.32
CA SER A 245 6.45 15.19 -4.30
C SER A 245 5.44 15.20 -3.16
N LYS A 246 5.92 15.29 -1.92
CA LYS A 246 5.08 15.42 -0.71
C LYS A 246 4.21 16.70 -0.70
N ARG A 247 4.47 17.65 -1.62
CA ARG A 247 3.70 18.88 -1.81
C ARG A 247 2.70 18.79 -2.99
N LYS A 248 2.66 17.70 -3.77
CA LYS A 248 1.74 17.57 -4.92
C LYS A 248 0.30 17.36 -4.44
N GLU A 249 -0.60 18.20 -4.95
CA GLU A 249 -2.05 18.10 -4.75
C GLU A 249 -2.61 16.81 -5.37
N LYS A 250 -3.53 16.13 -4.68
CA LYS A 250 -4.11 14.87 -5.18
C LYS A 250 -5.43 15.14 -5.91
N ILE A 251 -5.33 15.63 -7.14
CA ILE A 251 -6.48 15.82 -8.04
C ILE A 251 -7.17 14.47 -8.27
N THR A 252 -8.48 14.40 -8.04
CA THR A 252 -9.33 13.23 -8.27
C THR A 252 -10.66 13.63 -8.86
N VAL A 253 -11.29 12.72 -9.63
CA VAL A 253 -12.60 12.95 -10.26
C VAL A 253 -13.48 11.73 -10.11
N SER A 254 -14.78 11.93 -9.97
CA SER A 254 -15.79 10.87 -9.90
C SER A 254 -15.74 9.97 -11.14
N GLY A 255 -15.46 8.68 -10.92
CA GLY A 255 -15.27 7.68 -11.97
C GLY A 255 -13.82 7.38 -12.33
N SER A 256 -12.83 8.21 -11.96
CA SER A 256 -11.45 7.98 -12.40
C SER A 256 -10.83 6.70 -11.82
N SER A 257 -11.32 6.20 -10.68
CA SER A 257 -10.92 4.90 -10.11
C SER A 257 -11.52 3.68 -10.83
N ALA A 258 -12.54 3.86 -11.67
CA ALA A 258 -13.06 2.80 -12.55
C ALA A 258 -12.26 2.76 -13.86
N ALA A 259 -11.94 3.93 -14.42
CA ALA A 259 -11.05 4.06 -15.58
C ALA A 259 -9.63 3.55 -15.30
N ASP A 260 -9.12 3.71 -14.07
CA ASP A 260 -7.77 3.27 -13.68
C ASP A 260 -7.64 1.77 -13.37
N ALA A 261 -8.74 1.02 -13.31
CA ALA A 261 -8.75 -0.36 -12.80
C ALA A 261 -7.86 -1.34 -13.61
N GLN A 262 -7.50 -0.96 -14.85
CA GLN A 262 -6.59 -1.69 -15.74
C GLN A 262 -5.11 -1.53 -15.38
N ASN A 263 -4.75 -0.48 -14.62
CA ASN A 263 -3.38 -0.18 -14.19
C ASN A 263 -2.98 -0.88 -12.89
N HIS A 264 -3.94 -1.46 -12.17
CA HIS A 264 -3.75 -2.06 -10.86
C HIS A 264 -2.83 -3.31 -10.93
N GLY A 265 -1.66 -3.22 -10.30
CA GLY A 265 -0.71 -4.34 -10.20
C GLY A 265 0.35 -4.37 -11.30
N LYS A 266 0.99 -5.54 -11.53
CA LYS A 266 2.04 -5.68 -12.55
C LYS A 266 1.41 -5.89 -13.93
N ARG A 267 1.78 -5.04 -14.88
CA ARG A 267 1.32 -5.07 -16.28
C ARG A 267 2.26 -5.89 -17.17
N ALA A 268 1.73 -6.40 -18.27
CA ALA A 268 2.54 -6.88 -19.40
C ALA A 268 2.88 -5.70 -20.33
N VAL A 269 4.10 -5.69 -20.86
CA VAL A 269 4.64 -4.61 -21.71
C VAL A 269 5.36 -5.19 -22.92
N PRO A 270 5.41 -4.47 -24.06
CA PRO A 270 6.14 -4.90 -25.24
C PRO A 270 7.65 -5.05 -25.01
N ALA A 271 8.34 -5.77 -25.89
CA ALA A 271 9.80 -5.91 -25.85
C ALA A 271 10.50 -4.54 -26.06
N SER A 272 9.94 -3.70 -26.93
CA SER A 272 10.40 -2.32 -27.19
C SER A 272 10.44 -1.48 -25.91
N PHE A 273 9.42 -1.56 -25.06
CA PHE A 273 9.38 -0.87 -23.76
C PHE A 273 10.48 -1.34 -22.81
N THR A 274 10.83 -2.63 -22.83
CA THR A 274 11.92 -3.17 -22.01
C THR A 274 13.29 -2.69 -22.54
N MET A 275 13.50 -2.69 -23.86
CA MET A 275 14.70 -2.14 -24.48
C MET A 275 14.84 -0.63 -24.23
N ALA A 276 13.76 0.13 -24.35
CA ALA A 276 13.74 1.57 -24.11
C ALA A 276 14.00 1.91 -22.63
N ALA A 277 13.43 1.15 -21.68
CA ALA A 277 13.77 1.29 -20.26
C ALA A 277 15.27 1.05 -20.01
N ASN A 278 15.85 -0.02 -20.60
CA ASN A 278 17.27 -0.31 -20.47
C ASN A 278 18.15 0.79 -21.10
N LYS A 279 17.77 1.35 -22.25
CA LYS A 279 18.44 2.50 -22.88
C LYS A 279 18.44 3.72 -21.95
N ILE A 280 17.26 4.16 -21.46
CA ILE A 280 17.15 5.30 -20.53
C ILE A 280 17.99 5.09 -19.27
N MET A 281 18.01 3.87 -18.71
CA MET A 281 18.81 3.55 -17.53
C MET A 281 20.31 3.64 -17.77
N GLN A 282 20.79 3.33 -18.98
CA GLN A 282 22.19 3.48 -19.36
C GLN A 282 22.52 4.95 -19.66
N ASP A 283 21.73 5.62 -20.49
CA ASP A 283 21.95 7.02 -20.91
C ASP A 283 21.86 8.02 -19.75
N ALA A 284 21.06 7.73 -18.72
CA ALA A 284 20.99 8.53 -17.50
C ALA A 284 22.27 8.49 -16.63
N VAL A 285 23.17 7.53 -16.84
CA VAL A 285 24.40 7.36 -16.03
C VAL A 285 25.69 7.25 -16.85
N SER A 286 25.61 7.08 -18.17
CA SER A 286 26.76 6.82 -19.05
C SER A 286 27.82 7.91 -19.05
N GLY A 287 27.42 9.17 -18.77
CA GLY A 287 28.31 10.32 -18.64
C GLY A 287 28.83 10.59 -17.22
N MET A 288 28.54 9.74 -16.22
CA MET A 288 28.92 9.99 -14.82
C MET A 288 30.13 9.17 -14.37
N ASP A 289 31.10 9.84 -13.76
CA ASP A 289 32.18 9.19 -13.02
C ASP A 289 31.72 8.75 -11.61
N ALA A 290 32.57 8.03 -10.88
CA ALA A 290 32.29 7.61 -9.51
C ALA A 290 31.97 8.80 -8.57
N THR A 291 32.57 9.97 -8.79
CA THR A 291 32.30 11.20 -8.03
C THR A 291 30.90 11.74 -8.33
N GLY A 292 30.53 11.87 -9.61
CA GLY A 292 29.21 12.29 -10.05
C GLY A 292 28.10 11.41 -9.49
N ILE A 293 28.29 10.08 -9.50
CA ILE A 293 27.34 9.12 -8.93
C ILE A 293 27.23 9.29 -7.40
N GLN A 294 28.35 9.54 -6.69
CA GLN A 294 28.32 9.82 -5.24
C GLN A 294 27.59 11.13 -4.91
N VAL A 295 27.75 12.18 -5.72
CA VAL A 295 27.01 13.44 -5.57
C VAL A 295 25.51 13.21 -5.86
N LEU A 296 25.17 12.50 -6.94
CA LEU A 296 23.79 12.19 -7.30
C LEU A 296 23.10 11.32 -6.24
N ALA A 297 23.82 10.38 -5.63
CA ALA A 297 23.34 9.56 -4.52
C ALA A 297 22.98 10.37 -3.26
N LYS A 298 23.49 11.60 -3.10
CA LYS A 298 23.13 12.54 -2.03
C LYS A 298 22.20 13.67 -2.49
N HIS A 299 21.95 13.81 -3.80
CA HIS A 299 21.11 14.87 -4.36
C HIS A 299 19.62 14.57 -4.12
N PRO A 300 18.82 15.49 -3.52
CA PRO A 300 17.43 15.20 -3.14
C PRO A 300 16.48 14.90 -4.32
N ILE A 301 16.80 15.37 -5.53
CA ILE A 301 16.03 15.10 -6.76
C ILE A 301 16.61 13.89 -7.52
N GLY A 302 17.93 13.69 -7.46
CA GLY A 302 18.64 12.64 -8.19
C GLY A 302 18.59 11.26 -7.52
N ASN A 303 18.72 11.22 -6.19
CA ASN A 303 18.67 9.98 -5.41
C ASN A 303 17.38 9.16 -5.62
N PRO A 304 16.17 9.75 -5.70
CA PRO A 304 14.94 8.99 -6.00
C PRO A 304 14.91 8.31 -7.37
N ILE A 305 15.47 8.93 -8.42
CA ILE A 305 15.56 8.30 -9.74
C ILE A 305 16.71 7.30 -9.81
N LEU A 306 17.85 7.57 -9.15
CA LEU A 306 18.94 6.63 -9.00
C LEU A 306 18.53 5.36 -8.23
N GLN A 307 17.66 5.49 -7.23
CA GLN A 307 17.00 4.37 -6.55
C GLN A 307 16.15 3.53 -7.52
N LEU A 308 15.33 4.17 -8.36
CA LEU A 308 14.49 3.46 -9.33
C LEU A 308 15.32 2.74 -10.40
N ILE A 309 16.35 3.40 -10.96
CA ILE A 309 17.28 2.78 -11.91
C ILE A 309 17.97 1.57 -11.27
N LEU A 310 18.43 1.69 -10.02
CA LEU A 310 19.04 0.59 -9.29
C LEU A 310 18.04 -0.54 -8.99
N GLU A 311 16.79 -0.24 -8.64
CA GLU A 311 15.74 -1.25 -8.46
C GLU A 311 15.46 -2.00 -9.78
N LEU A 312 15.36 -1.30 -10.90
CA LEU A 312 15.07 -1.87 -12.21
C LEU A 312 16.25 -2.71 -12.75
N ASP A 313 17.49 -2.20 -12.75
CA ASP A 313 18.70 -2.99 -13.08
C ASP A 313 18.77 -4.27 -12.24
N LEU A 314 18.56 -4.13 -10.92
CA LEU A 314 18.58 -5.26 -10.00
C LEU A 314 17.40 -6.21 -10.10
N THR A 315 16.30 -5.88 -10.79
CA THR A 315 15.08 -6.72 -10.87
C THR A 315 14.78 -7.29 -12.24
N LEU A 316 14.99 -6.53 -13.31
CA LEU A 316 14.78 -6.97 -14.69
C LEU A 316 15.94 -7.85 -15.18
N ASN A 317 17.19 -7.39 -15.02
CA ASN A 317 18.39 -7.99 -15.62
C ASN A 317 18.86 -9.29 -14.90
N LYS A 318 17.98 -9.92 -14.11
CA LYS A 318 18.24 -11.19 -13.39
C LYS A 318 18.36 -12.42 -14.30
N GLY A 319 17.88 -12.35 -15.54
CA GLY A 319 17.84 -13.48 -16.47
C GLY A 319 19.09 -13.64 -17.33
N GLU A 320 19.56 -12.54 -17.92
CA GLU A 320 20.54 -12.52 -19.02
C GLU A 320 21.91 -13.07 -18.64
N ALA A 321 22.35 -12.81 -17.39
CA ALA A 321 23.65 -13.24 -16.83
C ALA A 321 23.86 -14.78 -16.70
N LYS A 322 23.00 -15.59 -17.32
CA LYS A 322 23.13 -17.05 -17.49
C LYS A 322 23.07 -17.53 -18.94
N GLY A 323 22.61 -16.71 -19.89
CA GLY A 323 22.35 -17.12 -21.28
C GLY A 323 23.50 -16.80 -22.22
N GLU A 324 23.97 -15.54 -22.21
CA GLU A 324 24.82 -15.00 -23.28
C GLU A 324 26.19 -14.60 -22.73
N LYS A 325 27.10 -15.57 -22.68
CA LYS A 325 28.54 -15.31 -22.44
C LYS A 325 29.40 -15.27 -23.70
N ASP A 326 28.85 -15.73 -24.82
CA ASP A 326 29.64 -16.10 -26.01
C ASP A 326 29.27 -15.26 -27.25
N LYS A 327 28.46 -14.20 -27.11
CA LYS A 327 27.95 -13.36 -28.24
C LYS A 327 27.75 -11.86 -27.91
N ALA A 328 28.73 -11.22 -27.28
CA ALA A 328 28.78 -9.75 -27.21
C ALA A 328 30.23 -9.27 -27.34
N GLU A 329 30.57 -8.66 -28.48
CA GLU A 329 31.89 -8.02 -28.73
C GLU A 329 31.88 -6.51 -28.45
N GLU A 330 30.71 -5.95 -28.14
CA GLU A 330 30.55 -4.57 -27.63
C GLU A 330 30.91 -4.51 -26.12
N PRO A 331 31.72 -3.52 -25.68
CA PRO A 331 32.04 -3.32 -24.27
C PRO A 331 30.84 -2.71 -23.53
N SER A 332 29.87 -3.55 -23.15
CA SER A 332 28.68 -3.15 -22.41
C SER A 332 29.03 -2.27 -21.20
N SER A 333 28.41 -1.10 -21.11
CA SER A 333 28.66 -0.14 -20.03
C SER A 333 28.43 -0.79 -18.65
N PRO A 334 29.29 -0.52 -17.65
CA PRO A 334 29.19 -1.18 -16.36
C PRO A 334 27.84 -0.84 -15.71
N SER A 335 27.06 -1.87 -15.34
CA SER A 335 25.74 -1.64 -14.73
C SER A 335 25.85 -0.79 -13.47
N LEU A 336 24.79 -0.07 -13.10
CA LEU A 336 24.81 0.86 -11.97
C LEU A 336 25.26 0.17 -10.67
N LEU A 337 24.92 -1.11 -10.45
CA LEU A 337 25.46 -1.88 -9.32
C LEU A 337 26.99 -1.97 -9.31
N GLN A 338 27.62 -2.14 -10.48
CA GLN A 338 29.07 -2.23 -10.63
C GLN A 338 29.75 -0.87 -10.45
N GLN A 339 29.12 0.21 -10.92
CA GLN A 339 29.58 1.58 -10.72
C GLN A 339 29.53 1.98 -9.22
N LEU A 340 28.43 1.62 -8.53
CA LEU A 340 28.24 1.89 -7.10
C LEU A 340 29.15 1.01 -6.21
N LEU A 341 29.39 -0.25 -6.59
CA LEU A 341 30.19 -1.20 -5.81
C LEU A 341 31.30 -1.88 -6.67
N PRO A 342 32.34 -1.15 -7.09
CA PRO A 342 33.42 -1.69 -7.91
C PRO A 342 34.08 -2.92 -7.26
N GLY A 343 34.29 -3.99 -8.04
CA GLY A 343 34.93 -5.23 -7.58
C GLY A 343 34.11 -6.09 -6.59
N ALA A 344 32.84 -5.74 -6.31
CA ALA A 344 32.02 -6.51 -5.38
C ALA A 344 31.66 -7.90 -5.97
N PRO A 345 31.53 -8.96 -5.14
CA PRO A 345 31.54 -8.96 -3.67
C PRO A 345 32.92 -8.95 -3.01
N LYS A 346 34.03 -9.04 -3.77
CA LYS A 346 35.37 -9.19 -3.18
C LYS A 346 35.89 -7.90 -2.51
N SER A 347 35.68 -6.74 -3.15
CA SER A 347 36.09 -5.45 -2.58
C SER A 347 35.48 -5.20 -1.18
N LEU A 348 34.23 -5.63 -0.97
CA LEU A 348 33.49 -5.46 0.28
C LEU A 348 34.10 -6.16 1.52
N SER A 349 35.20 -6.93 1.42
CA SER A 349 35.96 -7.39 2.60
C SER A 349 37.13 -6.47 2.97
N ASP A 350 37.54 -5.59 2.08
CA ASP A 350 38.53 -4.53 2.33
C ASP A 350 37.78 -3.23 2.70
N GLY A 351 38.07 -2.71 3.89
CA GLY A 351 37.48 -1.48 4.40
C GLY A 351 37.93 -0.20 3.67
N SER A 352 39.08 -0.25 2.98
CA SER A 352 39.64 0.84 2.17
C SER A 352 39.29 0.76 0.68
N SER A 353 38.47 -0.22 0.27
CA SER A 353 37.98 -0.28 -1.10
C SER A 353 36.86 0.74 -1.33
N ALA A 354 36.81 1.33 -2.53
CA ALA A 354 35.79 2.31 -2.91
C ALA A 354 34.35 1.81 -2.69
N ALA A 355 34.09 0.51 -2.83
CA ALA A 355 32.78 -0.09 -2.55
C ALA A 355 32.42 -0.08 -1.04
N SER A 356 33.40 -0.32 -0.16
CA SER A 356 33.23 -0.23 1.29
C SER A 356 33.13 1.23 1.75
N GLU A 357 33.95 2.13 1.20
CA GLU A 357 33.91 3.56 1.48
C GLU A 357 32.57 4.17 1.06
N PHE A 358 32.09 3.86 -0.15
CA PHE A 358 30.77 4.27 -0.65
C PHE A 358 29.66 3.88 0.34
N ILE A 359 29.60 2.60 0.73
CA ILE A 359 28.57 2.10 1.65
C ILE A 359 28.69 2.81 3.01
N ASN A 360 29.88 2.96 3.58
CA ASN A 360 30.06 3.64 4.86
C ASN A 360 29.71 5.14 4.81
N GLY A 361 30.04 5.83 3.71
CA GLY A 361 29.74 7.25 3.47
C GLY A 361 28.28 7.55 3.14
N MET A 362 27.48 6.53 2.82
CA MET A 362 26.04 6.63 2.52
C MET A 362 25.14 6.09 3.64
N ILE A 363 25.56 5.09 4.42
CA ILE A 363 24.73 4.51 5.52
C ILE A 363 24.27 5.57 6.54
N TYR A 364 25.09 6.57 6.82
CA TYR A 364 24.80 7.66 7.76
C TYR A 364 24.32 8.95 7.08
N ASP A 365 24.11 8.94 5.77
CA ASP A 365 23.63 10.09 5.01
C ASP A 365 22.10 10.12 4.94
N GLN A 366 21.48 11.28 5.23
CA GLN A 366 20.02 11.41 5.31
C GLN A 366 19.31 11.11 3.98
N ILE A 367 20.00 11.26 2.85
CA ILE A 367 19.50 10.98 1.49
C ILE A 367 20.15 9.69 0.97
N GLY A 368 21.47 9.57 1.05
CA GLY A 368 22.25 8.41 0.59
C GLY A 368 21.83 7.08 1.23
N SER A 369 21.39 7.09 2.50
CA SER A 369 20.90 5.90 3.18
C SER A 369 19.68 5.25 2.50
N ARG A 370 18.89 6.03 1.75
CA ARG A 370 17.74 5.49 0.97
C ARG A 370 18.19 4.69 -0.25
N LEU A 371 19.27 5.12 -0.92
CA LEU A 371 19.90 4.31 -1.96
C LEU A 371 20.48 3.02 -1.38
N VAL A 372 21.07 3.09 -0.18
CA VAL A 372 21.55 1.91 0.55
C VAL A 372 20.40 0.99 0.98
N GLU A 373 19.23 1.50 1.39
CA GLU A 373 18.03 0.68 1.64
C GLU A 373 17.61 -0.11 0.40
N THR A 374 17.56 0.55 -0.76
CA THR A 374 17.15 -0.05 -2.03
C THR A 374 18.19 -1.06 -2.52
N LEU A 375 19.47 -0.72 -2.48
CA LEU A 375 20.57 -1.66 -2.75
C LEU A 375 20.46 -2.91 -1.86
N ILE A 376 20.33 -2.75 -0.54
CA ILE A 376 20.18 -3.87 0.40
C ILE A 376 18.91 -4.66 0.10
N THR A 377 17.80 -4.04 -0.32
CA THR A 377 16.54 -4.75 -0.58
C THR A 377 16.66 -5.63 -1.83
N HIS A 378 17.22 -5.14 -2.94
CA HIS A 378 17.18 -5.81 -4.24
C HIS A 378 18.46 -6.59 -4.62
N ALA A 379 19.63 -6.28 -4.04
CA ALA A 379 20.92 -6.79 -4.51
C ALA A 379 21.07 -8.33 -4.52
N PRO A 380 21.89 -8.91 -5.42
CA PRO A 380 22.07 -10.35 -5.55
C PRO A 380 22.58 -11.01 -4.25
N GLY A 381 22.21 -12.27 -4.02
CA GLY A 381 22.54 -12.98 -2.78
C GLY A 381 24.03 -13.07 -2.45
N LYS A 382 24.92 -13.03 -3.44
CA LYS A 382 26.39 -12.96 -3.24
C LYS A 382 26.82 -11.60 -2.67
N ILE A 383 26.30 -10.50 -3.24
CA ILE A 383 26.57 -9.13 -2.78
C ILE A 383 26.01 -8.91 -1.37
N PHE A 384 24.75 -9.32 -1.14
CA PHE A 384 24.12 -9.21 0.17
C PHE A 384 24.87 -9.98 1.26
N LYS A 385 25.41 -11.18 0.97
CA LYS A 385 26.23 -11.92 1.93
C LYS A 385 27.49 -11.14 2.34
N ALA A 386 28.24 -10.59 1.37
CA ALA A 386 29.44 -9.81 1.66
C ALA A 386 29.13 -8.53 2.46
N LEU A 387 28.11 -7.76 2.04
CA LEU A 387 27.61 -6.60 2.78
C LEU A 387 27.24 -6.98 4.24
N ASN A 388 26.52 -8.09 4.42
CA ASN A 388 26.11 -8.55 5.75
C ASN A 388 27.31 -8.96 6.60
N GLN A 389 28.21 -9.78 6.07
CA GLN A 389 29.33 -10.37 6.82
C GLN A 389 30.37 -9.33 7.23
N ASN A 390 30.69 -8.39 6.35
CA ASN A 390 31.84 -7.50 6.53
C ASN A 390 31.44 -6.11 7.07
N ILE A 391 30.25 -5.62 6.73
CA ILE A 391 29.81 -4.26 7.09
C ILE A 391 28.71 -4.29 8.15
N PHE A 392 27.58 -4.98 7.88
CA PHE A 392 26.39 -4.82 8.72
C PHE A 392 26.38 -5.65 10.01
N LEU A 393 26.56 -6.96 9.93
CA LEU A 393 26.44 -7.88 11.08
C LEU A 393 27.48 -7.65 12.20
N PRO A 394 28.75 -7.25 11.94
CA PRO A 394 29.72 -7.01 13.01
C PRO A 394 29.36 -5.84 13.95
N ARG A 395 28.53 -4.89 13.48
CA ARG A 395 28.19 -3.64 14.18
C ARG A 395 26.70 -3.27 14.05
N ILE A 396 25.82 -4.27 13.92
CA ILE A 396 24.39 -4.08 13.66
C ILE A 396 23.67 -3.37 14.82
N GLN A 397 24.10 -3.66 16.07
CA GLN A 397 23.69 -2.96 17.29
C GLN A 397 24.17 -1.50 17.34
N GLY A 398 25.16 -1.10 16.53
CA GLY A 398 25.51 0.29 16.25
C GLY A 398 24.48 0.95 15.34
N TYR A 399 24.24 0.39 14.15
CA TYR A 399 23.36 0.98 13.14
C TYR A 399 21.92 1.16 13.63
N VAL A 400 21.32 0.16 14.29
CA VAL A 400 19.93 0.27 14.80
C VAL A 400 19.74 1.38 15.86
N ARG A 401 20.82 1.87 16.48
CA ARG A 401 20.80 2.92 17.52
C ARG A 401 21.06 4.34 17.00
N ASN A 402 21.47 4.49 15.74
CA ASN A 402 21.54 5.78 15.02
C ASN A 402 20.28 5.95 14.15
N ASP A 403 19.77 7.18 14.08
CA ASP A 403 18.50 7.60 13.46
C ASP A 403 18.41 7.45 11.94
N ILE A 404 19.53 7.51 11.25
CA ILE A 404 19.59 7.39 9.78
C ILE A 404 19.88 5.92 9.40
N SER A 405 20.98 5.36 9.91
CA SER A 405 21.44 4.01 9.56
C SER A 405 20.55 2.87 10.05
N CYS A 406 19.57 3.14 10.93
CA CYS A 406 18.58 2.14 11.32
C CYS A 406 17.64 1.73 10.16
N TYR A 407 17.41 2.58 9.15
CA TYR A 407 16.59 2.23 7.99
C TYR A 407 17.31 1.20 7.08
N PRO A 408 18.58 1.40 6.65
CA PRO A 408 19.41 0.34 6.08
C PRO A 408 19.43 -0.94 6.93
N ALA A 409 19.62 -0.83 8.25
CA ALA A 409 19.65 -1.99 9.14
C ALA A 409 18.33 -2.78 9.14
N ILE A 410 17.17 -2.12 9.06
CA ILE A 410 15.86 -2.78 8.91
C ILE A 410 15.81 -3.61 7.62
N ARG A 411 16.37 -3.12 6.50
CA ARG A 411 16.45 -3.90 5.25
C ARG A 411 17.35 -5.12 5.37
N VAL A 412 18.49 -5.00 6.08
CA VAL A 412 19.36 -6.15 6.38
C VAL A 412 18.61 -7.20 7.19
N LEU A 413 18.01 -6.80 8.31
CA LEU A 413 17.24 -7.67 9.19
C LEU A 413 16.13 -8.41 8.43
N LYS A 414 15.36 -7.71 7.58
CA LYS A 414 14.32 -8.32 6.74
C LYS A 414 14.86 -9.32 5.70
N ARG A 415 16.16 -9.33 5.39
CA ARG A 415 16.81 -10.32 4.50
C ARG A 415 17.56 -11.46 5.21
N LEU A 416 17.94 -11.35 6.48
CA LEU A 416 18.80 -12.33 7.17
C LEU A 416 18.33 -13.81 7.08
N GLY A 417 19.31 -14.72 7.05
CA GLY A 417 19.12 -16.16 7.28
C GLY A 417 18.85 -16.45 8.77
N LYS A 418 18.62 -17.72 9.13
CA LYS A 418 18.31 -18.10 10.52
C LYS A 418 19.44 -17.73 11.48
N ASP A 419 20.67 -18.13 11.13
CA ASP A 419 21.80 -18.14 12.07
C ASP A 419 22.42 -16.74 12.22
N ASP A 420 22.48 -15.97 11.13
CA ASP A 420 22.88 -14.56 11.18
C ASP A 420 21.84 -13.67 11.88
N LEU A 421 20.55 -14.04 11.82
CA LEU A 421 19.50 -13.36 12.57
C LEU A 421 19.60 -13.64 14.07
N ALA A 422 19.91 -14.88 14.49
CA ALA A 422 20.18 -15.19 15.89
C ALA A 422 21.35 -14.34 16.43
N LYS A 423 22.49 -14.30 15.71
CA LYS A 423 23.64 -13.43 16.05
C LYS A 423 23.26 -11.95 16.12
N ALA A 424 22.41 -11.47 15.20
CA ALA A 424 21.93 -10.08 15.22
C ALA A 424 21.03 -9.80 16.43
N VAL A 425 20.12 -10.72 16.78
CA VAL A 425 19.30 -10.61 18.00
C VAL A 425 20.16 -10.64 19.25
N ASP A 426 21.21 -11.46 19.31
CA ASP A 426 22.13 -11.52 20.44
C ASP A 426 22.83 -10.18 20.69
N GLN A 427 23.27 -9.50 19.63
CA GLN A 427 23.88 -8.17 19.72
C GLN A 427 22.86 -7.05 20.01
N ILE A 428 21.65 -7.12 19.44
CA ILE A 428 20.67 -6.03 19.52
C ILE A 428 19.82 -6.12 20.79
N ALA A 429 19.48 -7.32 21.28
CA ALA A 429 18.58 -7.50 22.43
C ALA A 429 19.00 -6.71 23.70
N PRO A 430 20.29 -6.64 24.09
CA PRO A 430 20.72 -5.79 25.21
C PRO A 430 20.42 -4.29 25.01
N THR A 431 20.29 -3.83 23.77
CA THR A 431 20.01 -2.43 23.43
C THR A 431 18.52 -2.10 23.30
N VAL A 432 17.61 -3.08 23.33
CA VAL A 432 16.18 -2.86 23.10
C VAL A 432 15.55 -1.81 24.04
N PRO A 433 15.89 -1.72 25.34
CA PRO A 433 15.44 -0.59 26.19
C PRO A 433 15.84 0.79 25.65
N GLN A 434 17.04 0.92 25.06
CA GLN A 434 17.50 2.15 24.39
C GLN A 434 16.82 2.36 23.01
N LEU A 435 16.30 1.29 22.38
CA LEU A 435 15.47 1.41 21.18
C LEU A 435 14.06 1.91 21.54
N VAL A 436 13.48 1.45 22.66
CA VAL A 436 12.18 1.92 23.16
C VAL A 436 12.27 3.41 23.55
N SER A 437 13.23 3.81 24.38
CA SER A 437 13.35 5.22 24.82
C SER A 437 13.70 6.20 23.69
N LYS A 438 14.24 5.71 22.56
CA LYS A 438 14.43 6.48 21.32
C LYS A 438 13.30 6.28 20.28
N SER A 439 12.15 5.71 20.65
CA SER A 439 10.99 5.47 19.77
C SER A 439 11.27 4.68 18.47
N ARG A 440 12.26 3.76 18.49
CA ARG A 440 12.73 3.00 17.32
C ARG A 440 11.88 1.76 17.02
N TYR A 441 10.56 1.90 17.16
CA TYR A 441 9.61 0.79 17.14
C TYR A 441 9.64 0.00 15.83
N ASN A 442 9.94 0.65 14.69
CA ASN A 442 10.10 -0.01 13.38
C ASN A 442 11.27 -1.02 13.33
N VAL A 443 12.35 -0.80 14.09
CA VAL A 443 13.44 -1.80 14.22
C VAL A 443 12.94 -3.02 14.98
N ILE A 444 12.25 -2.77 16.10
CA ILE A 444 11.74 -3.82 17.00
C ILE A 444 10.69 -4.66 16.26
N ALA A 445 9.78 -4.03 15.49
CA ALA A 445 8.80 -4.71 14.65
C ALA A 445 9.48 -5.59 13.58
N ALA A 446 10.48 -5.05 12.85
CA ALA A 446 11.22 -5.81 11.85
C ALA A 446 11.98 -7.02 12.43
N LEU A 447 12.49 -6.92 13.67
CA LEU A 447 13.05 -8.07 14.39
C LEU A 447 11.99 -9.13 14.68
N PHE A 448 10.85 -8.75 15.25
CA PHE A 448 9.77 -9.69 15.57
C PHE A 448 9.17 -10.37 14.33
N GLU A 449 8.86 -9.59 13.29
CA GLU A 449 8.44 -10.09 11.97
C GLU A 449 9.41 -11.14 11.44
N ARG A 450 10.72 -10.85 11.47
CA ARG A 450 11.72 -11.77 10.92
C ARG A 450 11.94 -13.00 11.79
N CYS A 451 11.95 -12.84 13.11
CA CYS A 451 12.12 -13.97 14.03
C CYS A 451 10.93 -14.96 13.92
N ALA A 452 9.71 -14.45 13.78
CA ALA A 452 8.52 -15.25 13.49
C ALA A 452 8.63 -15.93 12.11
N ALA A 453 8.97 -15.19 11.06
CA ALA A 453 9.17 -15.74 9.71
C ALA A 453 10.34 -16.73 9.58
N ARG A 454 11.19 -16.87 10.62
CA ARG A 454 12.27 -17.87 10.74
C ARG A 454 12.02 -18.92 11.82
N ASN A 455 10.88 -18.89 12.51
CA ASN A 455 10.51 -19.80 13.61
C ASN A 455 11.54 -19.88 14.75
N ILE A 456 12.25 -18.78 15.03
CA ILE A 456 13.27 -18.72 16.10
C ILE A 456 12.67 -18.19 17.41
N ASN A 457 12.04 -19.11 18.15
CA ASN A 457 11.16 -18.78 19.26
C ASN A 457 11.88 -18.32 20.54
N ASP A 458 13.15 -18.70 20.74
CA ASP A 458 13.93 -18.26 21.91
C ASP A 458 14.39 -16.82 21.76
N GLU A 459 14.70 -16.40 20.54
CA GLU A 459 14.98 -15.04 20.14
C GLU A 459 13.73 -14.15 20.29
N ILE A 460 12.54 -14.66 19.96
CA ILE A 460 11.25 -13.99 20.26
C ILE A 460 11.06 -13.83 21.77
N ARG A 461 11.31 -14.89 22.57
CA ARG A 461 11.25 -14.82 24.05
C ARG A 461 12.23 -13.79 24.62
N LYS A 462 13.48 -13.79 24.13
CA LYS A 462 14.56 -12.88 24.51
C LYS A 462 14.20 -11.43 24.18
N LEU A 463 13.71 -11.16 22.97
CA LEU A 463 13.24 -9.84 22.57
C LEU A 463 12.03 -9.38 23.41
N MET A 464 11.05 -10.24 23.69
CA MET A 464 9.89 -9.86 24.51
C MET A 464 10.27 -9.49 25.94
N LYS A 465 11.23 -10.21 26.55
CA LYS A 465 11.76 -9.84 27.87
C LYS A 465 12.38 -8.45 27.84
N ARG A 466 13.27 -8.18 26.87
CA ARG A 466 13.96 -6.88 26.73
C ARG A 466 13.04 -5.74 26.32
N LEU A 467 11.94 -6.02 25.61
CA LEU A 467 10.90 -5.05 25.29
C LEU A 467 10.10 -4.67 26.54
N LYS A 468 9.64 -5.66 27.34
CA LYS A 468 8.97 -5.38 28.62
C LYS A 468 9.90 -4.57 29.55
N GLU A 469 11.16 -4.98 29.72
CA GLU A 469 12.21 -4.23 30.47
C GLU A 469 12.39 -2.78 29.97
N GLY A 470 12.18 -2.53 28.67
CA GLY A 470 12.30 -1.20 28.06
C GLY A 470 11.06 -0.31 28.19
N CYS A 471 9.88 -0.88 28.47
CA CYS A 471 8.64 -0.14 28.66
C CYS A 471 8.35 0.13 30.14
N GLY A 472 8.58 -0.84 31.03
CA GLY A 472 8.37 -0.64 32.46
C GLY A 472 8.30 -1.92 33.30
N LYS A 473 7.59 -1.85 34.43
CA LYS A 473 7.45 -2.95 35.41
C LYS A 473 6.03 -3.49 35.49
N GLN A 474 5.02 -2.65 35.26
CA GLN A 474 3.61 -3.07 35.28
C GLN A 474 3.22 -3.66 33.92
N PRO A 475 2.21 -4.56 33.86
CA PRO A 475 1.74 -5.08 32.59
C PRO A 475 1.22 -3.99 31.65
N ALA A 476 0.58 -2.94 32.18
CA ALA A 476 0.06 -1.80 31.42
C ALA A 476 1.14 -1.00 30.67
N ASP A 477 2.37 -0.95 31.21
CA ASP A 477 3.47 -0.09 30.72
C ASP A 477 3.83 -0.36 29.25
N LEU A 478 3.60 -1.59 28.76
CA LEU A 478 3.86 -1.98 27.38
C LEU A 478 2.96 -1.21 26.39
N VAL A 479 1.66 -1.08 26.64
CA VAL A 479 0.76 -0.35 25.74
C VAL A 479 0.83 1.16 25.98
N THR A 480 0.95 1.61 27.24
CA THR A 480 1.05 3.05 27.53
C THR A 480 2.32 3.68 26.95
N THR A 481 3.47 3.00 27.06
CA THR A 481 4.73 3.49 26.48
C THR A 481 4.67 3.53 24.95
N LEU A 482 4.26 2.41 24.31
CA LEU A 482 4.32 2.29 22.85
C LEU A 482 3.28 3.16 22.13
N CYS A 483 2.07 3.34 22.70
CA CYS A 483 1.07 4.26 22.14
C CYS A 483 1.16 5.69 22.70
N SER A 484 2.15 5.99 23.54
CA SER A 484 2.36 7.29 24.19
C SER A 484 1.10 7.79 24.95
N LEU A 485 0.45 6.87 25.68
CA LEU A 485 -0.71 7.16 26.52
C LEU A 485 -0.27 7.74 27.87
N SER A 486 0.30 8.94 27.85
CA SER A 486 0.67 9.66 29.08
C SER A 486 -0.56 9.92 29.95
N THR A 487 -0.42 9.74 31.26
CA THR A 487 -1.37 10.33 32.21
C THR A 487 -1.26 11.86 32.14
N SER A 488 -2.37 12.55 32.40
CA SER A 488 -2.59 13.96 32.03
C SER A 488 -1.76 15.00 32.80
N GLU A 489 -0.76 14.59 33.59
CA GLU A 489 0.09 15.47 34.41
C GLU A 489 1.31 16.04 33.65
N GLU A 490 1.71 15.45 32.51
CA GLU A 490 2.80 15.98 31.67
C GLU A 490 2.33 16.91 30.53
N GLU A 491 1.09 16.75 30.05
CA GLU A 491 0.59 17.42 28.83
C GLU A 491 0.57 18.96 28.96
N ASP A 492 0.31 19.50 30.16
CA ASP A 492 0.27 20.94 30.40
C ASP A 492 1.64 21.65 30.34
N LYS A 493 2.76 20.92 30.34
CA LYS A 493 4.11 21.51 30.29
C LYS A 493 4.69 21.68 28.88
N LYS A 494 4.04 21.16 27.84
CA LYS A 494 4.56 21.16 26.45
C LYS A 494 3.71 21.98 25.47
N LYS A 495 3.27 23.17 25.88
CA LYS A 495 2.49 24.10 25.04
C LYS A 495 3.36 25.21 24.42
N LYS A 496 4.16 24.82 23.41
CA LYS A 496 4.80 25.66 22.37
C LYS A 496 5.15 24.76 21.15
N ASP A 497 5.12 25.31 19.94
CA ASP A 497 5.38 24.63 18.64
C ASP A 497 4.42 23.48 18.22
N VAL A 498 3.13 23.80 18.27
CA VAL A 498 2.00 22.85 18.17
C VAL A 498 1.87 22.08 16.83
N GLN A 499 2.39 22.58 15.69
CA GLN A 499 2.15 21.96 14.37
C GLN A 499 3.24 21.02 13.82
N GLN A 500 4.47 21.07 14.33
CA GLN A 500 5.52 20.10 13.96
C GLN A 500 5.62 18.96 14.98
N LEU A 501 5.52 19.26 16.28
CA LEU A 501 5.56 18.26 17.35
C LEU A 501 4.44 17.22 17.19
N SER A 502 3.20 17.66 16.98
CA SER A 502 2.02 16.79 16.81
C SER A 502 2.13 15.80 15.63
N LYS A 503 2.84 16.17 14.54
CA LYS A 503 3.09 15.26 13.41
C LYS A 503 4.10 14.17 13.76
N ASN A 504 5.13 14.52 14.53
CA ASN A 504 6.12 13.56 15.02
C ASN A 504 5.51 12.63 16.09
N GLU A 505 4.69 13.16 16.99
CA GLU A 505 3.95 12.39 18.00
C GLU A 505 2.98 11.39 17.36
N TYR A 506 2.19 11.81 16.36
CA TYR A 506 1.34 10.91 15.58
C TYR A 506 2.16 9.80 14.91
N ALA A 507 3.31 10.12 14.32
CA ALA A 507 4.18 9.12 13.68
C ALA A 507 4.75 8.12 14.71
N ILE A 508 5.20 8.59 15.88
CA ILE A 508 5.70 7.74 16.97
C ILE A 508 4.59 6.81 17.49
N GLN A 509 3.40 7.34 17.79
CA GLN A 509 2.25 6.56 18.21
C GLN A 509 1.84 5.54 17.14
N SER A 510 1.85 5.92 15.86
CA SER A 510 1.54 5.02 14.74
C SER A 510 2.54 3.88 14.62
N HIS A 511 3.85 4.14 14.79
CA HIS A 511 4.88 3.10 14.78
C HIS A 511 4.77 2.15 15.99
N GLY A 512 4.40 2.66 17.16
CA GLY A 512 4.24 1.85 18.38
C GLY A 512 2.95 1.02 18.37
N ALA A 513 1.86 1.58 17.86
CA ALA A 513 0.64 0.84 17.54
C ALA A 513 0.90 -0.28 16.51
N ASN A 514 1.65 0.02 15.44
CA ASN A 514 2.05 -0.98 14.45
C ASN A 514 2.90 -2.10 15.08
N LEU A 515 3.84 -1.76 15.97
CA LEU A 515 4.60 -2.76 16.74
C LEU A 515 3.64 -3.63 17.58
N LEU A 516 2.69 -3.05 18.32
CA LEU A 516 1.71 -3.83 19.09
C LEU A 516 0.87 -4.77 18.21
N THR A 517 0.44 -4.34 17.01
CA THR A 517 -0.26 -5.23 16.06
C THR A 517 0.65 -6.32 15.49
N THR A 518 1.93 -6.04 15.24
CA THR A 518 2.93 -7.06 14.88
C THR A 518 3.06 -8.10 16.00
N LEU A 519 3.15 -7.69 17.27
CA LEU A 519 3.22 -8.62 18.41
C LEU A 519 1.94 -9.45 18.56
N LEU A 520 0.76 -8.87 18.33
CA LEU A 520 -0.51 -9.60 18.33
C LEU A 520 -0.58 -10.69 17.26
N SER A 521 0.09 -10.51 16.11
CA SER A 521 0.18 -11.54 15.06
C SER A 521 1.06 -12.76 15.43
N ILE A 522 1.86 -12.68 16.50
CA ILE A 522 2.88 -13.69 16.85
C ILE A 522 2.49 -14.45 18.12
N SER A 523 2.51 -15.79 18.04
CA SER A 523 2.23 -16.67 19.18
C SER A 523 3.27 -16.49 20.29
N GLY A 524 2.81 -16.12 21.49
CA GLY A 524 3.65 -15.77 22.64
C GLY A 524 3.61 -14.26 22.93
N PRO A 525 4.20 -13.39 22.09
CA PRO A 525 4.08 -11.94 22.19
C PRO A 525 2.63 -11.44 22.31
N SER A 526 1.69 -12.04 21.57
CA SER A 526 0.27 -11.69 21.58
C SER A 526 -0.37 -11.74 22.96
N LYS A 527 -0.06 -12.78 23.75
CA LYS A 527 -0.46 -12.89 25.17
C LYS A 527 0.03 -11.69 25.98
N GLY A 528 1.28 -11.26 25.77
CA GLY A 528 1.87 -10.12 26.48
C GLY A 528 1.19 -8.78 26.19
N VAL A 529 0.68 -8.58 24.96
CA VAL A 529 -0.12 -7.41 24.59
C VAL A 529 -1.54 -7.50 25.18
N GLN A 530 -2.17 -8.67 25.12
CA GLN A 530 -3.50 -8.90 25.70
C GLN A 530 -3.50 -8.74 27.24
N GLU A 531 -2.46 -9.21 27.93
CA GLU A 531 -2.21 -8.94 29.36
C GLU A 531 -2.09 -7.43 29.65
N SER A 532 -1.39 -6.69 28.78
CA SER A 532 -1.19 -5.24 28.92
C SER A 532 -2.51 -4.48 28.76
N ILE A 533 -3.30 -4.81 27.74
CA ILE A 533 -4.62 -4.19 27.47
C ILE A 533 -5.59 -4.42 28.64
N LEU A 534 -5.60 -5.60 29.26
CA LEU A 534 -6.44 -5.87 30.44
C LEU A 534 -5.99 -5.15 31.71
N ALA A 535 -4.75 -4.68 31.78
CA ALA A 535 -4.21 -3.93 32.91
C ALA A 535 -4.39 -2.41 32.77
N LEU A 536 -4.93 -1.93 31.64
CA LEU A 536 -5.22 -0.50 31.44
C LEU A 536 -6.48 -0.07 32.24
N PRO A 537 -6.43 1.10 32.90
CA PRO A 537 -7.62 1.83 33.34
C PRO A 537 -8.63 2.09 32.21
N SER A 538 -9.91 2.19 32.55
CA SER A 538 -11.01 2.32 31.57
C SER A 538 -10.86 3.54 30.67
N ASP A 539 -10.43 4.67 31.22
CA ASP A 539 -10.14 5.91 30.50
C ASP A 539 -8.99 5.76 29.49
N LEU A 540 -7.94 4.99 29.80
CA LEU A 540 -6.86 4.72 28.86
C LEU A 540 -7.28 3.73 27.76
N VAL A 541 -8.16 2.77 28.06
CA VAL A 541 -8.77 1.91 27.03
C VAL A 541 -9.64 2.73 26.08
N VAL A 542 -10.45 3.66 26.60
CA VAL A 542 -11.27 4.59 25.78
C VAL A 542 -10.37 5.52 24.97
N ARG A 543 -9.32 6.11 25.56
CA ARG A 543 -8.34 6.96 24.86
C ARG A 543 -7.68 6.20 23.70
N LEU A 544 -7.27 4.95 23.92
CA LEU A 544 -6.70 4.08 22.88
C LEU A 544 -7.72 3.72 21.78
N ALA A 545 -9.02 3.71 22.08
CA ALA A 545 -10.08 3.49 21.09
C ALA A 545 -10.46 4.76 20.29
N THR A 546 -10.14 5.96 20.78
CA THR A 546 -10.65 7.24 20.24
C THR A 546 -9.58 8.20 19.71
N THR A 547 -8.29 7.98 19.98
CA THR A 547 -7.23 8.92 19.58
C THR A 547 -6.94 8.90 18.08
N SER A 548 -6.76 7.72 17.49
CA SER A 548 -6.29 7.60 16.10
C SER A 548 -6.63 6.24 15.46
N LEU A 549 -6.60 6.17 14.13
CA LEU A 549 -6.83 4.90 13.43
C LEU A 549 -5.79 3.81 13.81
N PRO A 550 -4.48 4.09 13.93
CA PRO A 550 -3.53 3.10 14.41
C PRO A 550 -3.82 2.60 15.83
N THR A 551 -4.19 3.49 16.76
CA THR A 551 -4.45 3.10 18.17
C THR A 551 -5.69 2.22 18.30
N VAL A 552 -6.81 2.56 17.66
CA VAL A 552 -7.99 1.68 17.67
C VAL A 552 -7.73 0.36 16.94
N THR A 553 -6.80 0.34 15.97
CA THR A 553 -6.39 -0.88 15.26
C THR A 553 -5.67 -1.87 16.19
N VAL A 554 -4.99 -1.41 17.25
CA VAL A 554 -4.46 -2.30 18.30
C VAL A 554 -5.61 -3.06 18.97
N LEU A 555 -6.69 -2.36 19.33
CA LEU A 555 -7.85 -2.96 20.01
C LEU A 555 -8.67 -3.87 19.10
N THR A 556 -8.93 -3.48 17.84
CA THR A 556 -9.64 -4.34 16.87
C THR A 556 -8.82 -5.60 16.54
N THR A 557 -7.50 -5.47 16.39
CA THR A 557 -6.61 -6.63 16.19
C THR A 557 -6.59 -7.52 17.42
N ALA A 558 -6.43 -6.96 18.62
CA ALA A 558 -6.35 -7.73 19.85
C ALA A 558 -7.63 -8.52 20.13
N ILE A 559 -8.80 -7.92 19.88
CA ILE A 559 -10.09 -8.55 20.13
C ILE A 559 -10.50 -9.56 19.03
N ALA A 560 -9.98 -9.41 17.81
CA ALA A 560 -10.08 -10.42 16.75
C ALA A 560 -9.07 -11.58 16.91
N THR A 561 -8.00 -11.37 17.68
CA THR A 561 -6.97 -12.38 17.94
C THR A 561 -7.43 -13.35 19.05
N PRO A 562 -7.38 -14.69 18.84
CA PRO A 562 -7.60 -15.66 19.89
C PRO A 562 -6.61 -15.49 21.05
N SER A 563 -7.06 -15.71 22.27
CA SER A 563 -6.26 -15.53 23.48
C SER A 563 -6.12 -16.83 24.26
N THR A 564 -4.93 -17.07 24.80
CA THR A 564 -4.71 -18.11 25.83
C THR A 564 -5.44 -17.81 27.14
N ASN A 565 -5.89 -16.57 27.34
CA ASN A 565 -6.82 -16.18 28.39
C ASN A 565 -8.25 -16.14 27.79
N SER A 566 -9.04 -17.18 28.03
CA SER A 566 -10.43 -17.31 27.56
C SER A 566 -11.39 -16.21 28.07
N ILE A 567 -10.93 -15.39 29.03
CA ILE A 567 -11.69 -14.25 29.57
C ILE A 567 -11.30 -12.94 28.86
N PHE A 568 -10.25 -12.90 28.00
CA PHE A 568 -9.72 -11.66 27.42
C PHE A 568 -10.77 -10.80 26.70
N GLN A 569 -11.47 -11.34 25.69
CA GLN A 569 -12.43 -10.56 24.91
C GLN A 569 -13.64 -10.15 25.78
N LYS A 570 -14.08 -11.01 26.71
CA LYS A 570 -15.09 -10.67 27.74
C LYS A 570 -14.62 -9.53 28.66
N GLY A 571 -13.36 -9.54 29.09
CA GLY A 571 -12.77 -8.54 29.98
C GLY A 571 -12.73 -7.18 29.31
N LEU A 572 -12.10 -7.09 28.14
CA LEU A 572 -12.02 -5.87 27.33
C LEU A 572 -13.42 -5.30 27.03
N VAL A 573 -14.38 -6.14 26.61
CA VAL A 573 -15.75 -5.68 26.33
C VAL A 573 -16.46 -5.18 27.59
N ASN A 574 -16.24 -5.80 28.75
CA ASN A 574 -16.82 -5.30 30.00
C ASN A 574 -16.27 -3.91 30.39
N THR A 575 -14.98 -3.63 30.15
CA THR A 575 -14.41 -2.28 30.32
C THR A 575 -15.04 -1.27 29.37
N LEU A 576 -15.37 -1.68 28.13
CA LEU A 576 -16.01 -0.82 27.13
C LEU A 576 -17.52 -0.59 27.38
N LEU A 577 -18.20 -1.43 28.18
CA LEU A 577 -19.67 -1.37 28.36
C LEU A 577 -20.24 0.01 28.76
N PRO A 578 -19.61 0.81 29.66
CA PRO A 578 -20.12 2.15 30.00
C PRO A 578 -20.02 3.14 28.83
N HIS A 579 -19.05 2.95 27.93
CA HIS A 579 -18.68 3.89 26.87
C HIS A 579 -19.24 3.51 25.49
N ILE A 580 -20.08 2.47 25.39
CA ILE A 580 -20.63 1.99 24.10
C ILE A 580 -21.29 3.11 23.26
N PRO A 581 -22.11 4.04 23.81
CA PRO A 581 -22.74 5.08 22.99
C PRO A 581 -21.74 6.12 22.44
N GLU A 582 -20.79 6.53 23.28
CA GLU A 582 -19.68 7.45 22.95
C GLU A 582 -18.78 6.86 21.85
N LEU A 583 -18.34 5.61 22.05
CA LEU A 583 -17.49 4.91 21.11
C LEU A 583 -18.19 4.65 19.78
N ALA A 584 -19.50 4.37 19.79
CA ALA A 584 -20.26 4.10 18.57
C ALA A 584 -20.47 5.32 17.66
N THR A 585 -20.39 6.55 18.20
CA THR A 585 -20.43 7.79 17.41
C THR A 585 -19.04 8.36 17.09
N ASN A 586 -18.00 7.95 17.83
CA ASN A 586 -16.62 8.43 17.63
C ASN A 586 -16.03 8.02 16.26
N GLN A 587 -15.26 8.93 15.65
CA GLN A 587 -14.60 8.74 14.35
C GLN A 587 -13.74 7.47 14.25
N TYR A 588 -13.10 7.05 15.33
CA TYR A 588 -12.27 5.83 15.37
C TYR A 588 -12.93 4.72 16.18
N GLY A 589 -13.51 5.03 17.34
CA GLY A 589 -14.10 4.06 18.28
C GLY A 589 -15.18 3.16 17.68
N HIS A 590 -15.92 3.66 16.68
CA HIS A 590 -17.01 2.89 16.07
C HIS A 590 -16.50 1.64 15.33
N ASN A 591 -15.23 1.62 14.90
CA ASN A 591 -14.57 0.45 14.34
C ASN A 591 -14.38 -0.66 15.36
N LEU A 592 -14.09 -0.31 16.63
CA LEU A 592 -14.02 -1.27 17.73
C LEU A 592 -15.39 -1.85 18.05
N ILE A 593 -16.42 -1.01 18.10
CA ILE A 593 -17.81 -1.47 18.32
C ILE A 593 -18.28 -2.37 17.17
N ASN A 594 -17.92 -2.07 15.92
CA ASN A 594 -18.14 -2.96 14.78
C ASN A 594 -17.42 -4.30 14.94
N ALA A 595 -16.13 -4.31 15.30
CA ALA A 595 -15.34 -5.53 15.48
C ALA A 595 -15.91 -6.46 16.58
N VAL A 596 -16.47 -5.90 17.67
CA VAL A 596 -17.14 -6.69 18.73
C VAL A 596 -18.36 -7.47 18.21
N ALA A 597 -19.02 -6.99 17.15
CA ALA A 597 -20.15 -7.71 16.54
C ALA A 597 -19.72 -9.04 15.90
N GLU A 598 -18.53 -9.08 15.28
CA GLU A 598 -18.03 -10.19 14.46
C GLU A 598 -17.48 -11.38 15.26
N ILE A 599 -17.22 -11.20 16.55
CA ILE A 599 -16.70 -12.25 17.44
C ILE A 599 -17.85 -13.21 17.78
N PRO A 600 -17.69 -14.53 17.69
CA PRO A 600 -18.75 -15.47 18.07
C PRO A 600 -19.09 -15.38 19.56
N SER A 601 -20.33 -15.71 19.91
CA SER A 601 -20.78 -15.85 21.29
C SER A 601 -20.47 -17.22 21.91
N LYS A 602 -19.91 -18.15 21.13
CA LYS A 602 -19.33 -19.41 21.60
C LYS A 602 -17.93 -19.62 21.04
N GLY A 603 -17.00 -20.01 21.91
CA GLY A 603 -15.61 -20.27 21.55
C GLY A 603 -14.74 -20.29 22.81
N LYS A 604 -13.75 -21.19 22.86
CA LYS A 604 -12.90 -21.35 24.06
C LYS A 604 -11.91 -20.20 24.22
N ASP A 605 -11.18 -19.92 23.15
CA ASP A 605 -10.04 -19.00 23.15
C ASP A 605 -10.39 -17.66 22.44
N TRP A 606 -11.58 -17.58 21.82
CA TRP A 606 -12.12 -16.39 21.17
C TRP A 606 -13.65 -16.38 21.26
N SER A 607 -14.24 -15.62 22.19
CA SER A 607 -15.69 -15.38 22.21
C SER A 607 -16.13 -14.15 23.03
N VAL A 608 -17.29 -13.58 22.70
CA VAL A 608 -18.01 -12.57 23.51
C VAL A 608 -19.42 -13.09 23.83
N PRO A 609 -19.67 -13.58 25.07
CA PRO A 609 -20.92 -14.23 25.44
C PRO A 609 -22.18 -13.44 25.10
N HIS A 610 -23.23 -14.16 24.68
CA HIS A 610 -24.51 -13.60 24.20
C HIS A 610 -25.11 -12.55 25.14
N HIS A 611 -25.08 -12.76 26.47
CA HIS A 611 -25.62 -11.82 27.45
C HIS A 611 -24.85 -10.48 27.52
N ILE A 612 -23.61 -10.42 27.01
CA ILE A 612 -22.83 -9.19 26.89
C ILE A 612 -23.19 -8.48 25.59
N LYS A 613 -23.39 -9.22 24.49
CA LYS A 613 -23.95 -8.68 23.24
C LYS A 613 -25.36 -8.10 23.43
N ASP A 614 -26.21 -8.75 24.24
CA ASP A 614 -27.53 -8.20 24.63
C ASP A 614 -27.39 -6.86 25.38
N LYS A 615 -26.40 -6.73 26.29
CA LYS A 615 -26.12 -5.47 27.01
C LYS A 615 -25.66 -4.35 26.07
N ILE A 616 -24.74 -4.66 25.14
CA ILE A 616 -24.30 -3.72 24.10
C ILE A 616 -25.50 -3.25 23.28
N MET A 617 -26.34 -4.17 22.79
CA MET A 617 -27.53 -3.80 22.02
C MET A 617 -28.57 -3.03 22.81
N THR A 618 -28.72 -3.30 24.11
CA THR A 618 -29.60 -2.52 24.99
C THR A 618 -29.08 -1.09 25.14
N SER A 619 -27.76 -0.91 25.30
CA SER A 619 -27.12 0.41 25.35
C SER A 619 -27.23 1.17 24.03
N LEU A 620 -26.96 0.52 22.89
CA LEU A 620 -27.13 1.11 21.55
C LEU A 620 -28.60 1.47 21.28
N GLY A 621 -29.54 0.60 21.64
CA GLY A 621 -30.98 0.82 21.47
C GLY A 621 -31.52 1.99 22.28
N ALA A 622 -30.96 2.24 23.47
CA ALA A 622 -31.31 3.41 24.29
C ALA A 622 -30.83 4.75 23.68
N HIS A 623 -29.88 4.72 22.75
CA HIS A 623 -29.26 5.91 22.13
C HIS A 623 -29.48 5.94 20.60
N GLU A 624 -30.53 5.29 20.09
CA GLU A 624 -30.78 5.09 18.66
C GLU A 624 -30.85 6.40 17.85
N SER A 625 -31.40 7.49 18.39
CA SER A 625 -31.45 8.80 17.73
C SER A 625 -30.05 9.33 17.42
N MET A 626 -29.23 9.48 18.46
CA MET A 626 -27.83 9.92 18.38
C MET A 626 -26.99 9.05 17.44
N LEU A 627 -27.25 7.73 17.41
CA LEU A 627 -26.61 6.82 16.45
C LEU A 627 -27.06 7.10 15.00
N ARG A 628 -28.34 7.39 14.76
CA ARG A 628 -28.86 7.67 13.41
C ARG A 628 -28.41 9.01 12.84
N GLU A 629 -28.04 9.98 13.68
CA GLU A 629 -27.53 11.30 13.25
C GLU A 629 -26.13 11.24 12.61
N SER A 630 -25.22 10.43 13.17
CA SER A 630 -23.84 10.30 12.68
C SER A 630 -23.66 9.16 11.66
N TRP A 631 -22.70 9.30 10.72
CA TRP A 631 -22.35 8.19 9.81
C TRP A 631 -21.78 6.98 10.58
N MET A 632 -20.96 7.25 11.60
CA MET A 632 -20.36 6.25 12.49
C MET A 632 -21.43 5.42 13.20
N GLY A 633 -22.40 6.09 13.85
CA GLY A 633 -23.51 5.42 14.53
C GLY A 633 -24.43 4.65 13.58
N ARG A 634 -24.73 5.19 12.40
CA ARG A 634 -25.45 4.47 11.33
C ARG A 634 -24.69 3.22 10.88
N SER A 635 -23.36 3.28 10.83
CA SER A 635 -22.52 2.13 10.49
C SER A 635 -22.62 1.05 11.57
N VAL A 636 -22.48 1.41 12.86
CA VAL A 636 -22.64 0.49 14.01
C VAL A 636 -24.03 -0.15 14.03
N TRP A 637 -25.09 0.66 13.90
CA TRP A 637 -26.47 0.17 13.89
C TRP A 637 -26.73 -0.87 12.79
N ARG A 638 -26.19 -0.62 11.59
CA ARG A 638 -26.26 -1.53 10.43
C ARG A 638 -25.45 -2.81 10.63
N THR A 639 -24.24 -2.73 11.19
CA THR A 639 -23.39 -3.90 11.48
C THR A 639 -24.04 -4.82 12.50
N TRP A 640 -24.51 -4.25 13.61
CA TRP A 640 -25.18 -4.97 14.71
C TRP A 640 -26.62 -5.39 14.42
N LYS A 641 -27.15 -5.06 13.23
CA LYS A 641 -28.53 -5.35 12.80
C LYS A 641 -29.59 -4.75 13.73
N GLY A 642 -29.40 -3.51 14.18
CA GLY A 642 -30.24 -2.85 15.20
C GLY A 642 -31.74 -2.82 14.86
N ASP A 643 -32.11 -2.58 13.61
CA ASP A 643 -33.51 -2.61 13.17
C ASP A 643 -34.14 -4.02 13.34
N MET A 644 -33.35 -5.07 13.14
CA MET A 644 -33.78 -6.46 13.37
C MET A 644 -33.81 -6.78 14.86
N TRP A 645 -32.85 -6.32 15.67
CA TRP A 645 -32.91 -6.45 17.13
C TRP A 645 -34.14 -5.74 17.74
N LYS A 646 -34.52 -4.59 17.19
CA LYS A 646 -35.67 -3.78 17.64
C LYS A 646 -37.00 -4.41 17.25
N THR A 647 -37.15 -4.87 16.01
CA THR A 647 -38.43 -5.39 15.47
C THR A 647 -38.61 -6.91 15.62
N ARG A 648 -37.51 -7.68 15.52
CA ARG A 648 -37.51 -9.14 15.38
C ARG A 648 -36.38 -9.76 16.21
N ARG A 649 -36.49 -9.61 17.54
CA ARG A 649 -35.55 -10.13 18.56
C ARG A 649 -35.15 -11.60 18.34
N PHE A 650 -36.05 -12.44 17.82
CA PHE A 650 -35.79 -13.87 17.55
C PHE A 650 -34.83 -14.06 16.36
N ASP A 651 -35.11 -13.43 15.22
CA ASP A 651 -34.28 -13.45 14.01
C ASP A 651 -32.86 -12.96 14.32
N TRP A 652 -32.74 -11.90 15.14
CA TRP A 652 -31.45 -11.39 15.61
C TRP A 652 -30.66 -12.42 16.43
N LYS A 653 -31.33 -13.18 17.30
CA LYS A 653 -30.69 -14.29 18.04
C LYS A 653 -30.32 -15.47 17.15
N ASN A 654 -31.01 -15.69 16.03
CA ASN A 654 -30.64 -16.73 15.05
C ASN A 654 -29.45 -16.29 14.20
N TRP A 655 -29.41 -15.04 13.74
CA TRP A 655 -28.26 -14.45 13.06
C TRP A 655 -26.97 -14.58 13.88
N MET A 656 -27.02 -14.44 15.21
CA MET A 656 -25.84 -14.68 16.05
C MET A 656 -25.43 -16.15 16.14
N LYS A 657 -26.35 -17.12 15.99
CA LYS A 657 -26.01 -18.56 15.89
C LYS A 657 -25.38 -18.89 14.54
N GLU A 658 -25.93 -18.33 13.45
CA GLU A 658 -25.33 -18.42 12.11
C GLU A 658 -23.89 -17.86 12.13
N LEU A 659 -23.67 -16.75 12.83
CA LEU A 659 -22.35 -16.17 13.05
C LEU A 659 -21.44 -17.08 13.91
N ASP A 660 -21.95 -17.70 14.99
CA ASP A 660 -21.23 -18.73 15.74
C ASP A 660 -20.77 -19.88 14.82
N GLU A 661 -21.65 -20.38 13.96
CA GLU A 661 -21.37 -21.50 13.04
C GLU A 661 -20.36 -21.14 11.95
N ILE A 662 -20.50 -19.96 11.33
CA ILE A 662 -19.55 -19.42 10.33
C ILE A 662 -18.16 -19.20 10.95
N LYS A 663 -18.10 -18.74 12.21
CA LYS A 663 -16.85 -18.41 12.91
C LYS A 663 -16.24 -19.57 13.71
N ALA A 664 -16.95 -20.69 13.89
CA ALA A 664 -16.46 -21.83 14.67
C ALA A 664 -15.05 -22.35 14.24
N PRO A 665 -14.70 -22.42 12.93
CA PRO A 665 -13.34 -22.81 12.52
C PRO A 665 -12.24 -21.79 12.88
N GLN A 666 -12.60 -20.53 13.12
CA GLN A 666 -11.68 -19.47 13.58
C GLN A 666 -11.59 -19.42 15.12
N ALA A 667 -12.67 -19.80 15.82
CA ALA A 667 -12.70 -19.92 17.28
C ALA A 667 -11.98 -21.18 17.83
N ALA A 668 -11.65 -22.14 16.95
CA ALA A 668 -10.86 -23.33 17.25
C ALA A 668 -9.45 -23.20 16.65
N ALA A 669 -8.48 -22.73 17.45
CA ALA A 669 -7.13 -22.46 16.97
C ALA A 669 -6.44 -23.69 16.34
N PRO A 670 -5.67 -23.52 15.24
CA PRO A 670 -4.99 -24.62 14.57
C PRO A 670 -3.90 -25.21 15.48
N LYS A 671 -4.12 -26.45 15.93
CA LYS A 671 -3.09 -27.22 16.63
C LYS A 671 -2.02 -27.66 15.63
N ASN A 672 -0.78 -27.24 15.85
CA ASN A 672 0.37 -27.95 15.27
C ASN A 672 0.34 -29.38 15.79
N LYS A 673 -0.08 -30.33 14.94
CA LYS A 673 0.06 -31.75 15.22
C LYS A 673 1.53 -32.14 15.03
N GLY A 674 2.25 -32.24 16.14
CA GLY A 674 3.34 -33.22 16.21
C GLY A 674 2.77 -34.62 15.98
N GLU A 675 3.62 -35.52 15.47
CA GLU A 675 3.21 -36.85 15.03
C GLU A 675 2.69 -37.71 16.20
N PRO A 676 1.60 -38.48 16.00
CA PRO A 676 1.07 -39.33 17.04
C PRO A 676 1.92 -40.62 17.17
N LYS A 677 2.82 -40.66 18.15
CA LYS A 677 3.35 -41.94 18.63
C LYS A 677 2.24 -42.70 19.35
N ALA A 678 1.85 -43.85 18.81
CA ALA A 678 0.99 -44.80 19.50
C ALA A 678 1.74 -45.44 20.67
N ASN A 679 1.04 -45.73 21.78
CA ASN A 679 1.49 -46.74 22.74
C ASN A 679 0.30 -47.33 23.51
N GLY A 680 0.47 -48.58 23.97
CA GLY A 680 -0.58 -49.53 24.33
C GLY A 680 -1.68 -49.09 25.31
N GLU A 681 -2.88 -49.61 25.04
CA GLU A 681 -3.99 -49.65 25.99
C GLU A 681 -3.79 -50.77 27.02
N GLY A 682 -4.33 -50.59 28.24
CA GLY A 682 -4.19 -51.54 29.33
C GLY A 682 -5.44 -51.68 30.19
N LYS A 683 -6.27 -52.68 29.88
CA LYS A 683 -7.31 -53.33 30.72
C LYS A 683 -8.22 -52.43 31.57
N ALA A 684 -9.53 -52.40 31.23
CA ALA A 684 -10.53 -53.24 31.92
C ALA A 684 -11.98 -52.85 31.58
N ALA A 685 -12.74 -53.78 30.98
CA ALA A 685 -14.21 -53.77 30.93
C ALA A 685 -14.73 -55.21 31.03
N LYS A 686 -15.98 -55.41 31.44
CA LYS A 686 -16.54 -56.73 31.78
C LYS A 686 -17.48 -57.28 30.68
N ASN A 687 -17.52 -58.62 30.62
CA ASN A 687 -18.64 -59.51 30.29
C ASN A 687 -19.74 -59.00 29.34
N ALA A 688 -19.85 -59.62 28.16
CA ALA A 688 -21.03 -60.40 27.74
C ALA A 688 -20.68 -61.28 26.51
N GLU A 689 -21.17 -62.53 26.51
CA GLU A 689 -21.71 -63.34 25.39
C GLU A 689 -21.04 -63.35 23.99
N VAL A 690 -21.07 -64.44 23.20
CA VAL A 690 -21.17 -65.91 23.42
C VAL A 690 -20.83 -66.56 22.06
N ALA A 691 -20.18 -67.73 22.07
CA ALA A 691 -19.78 -68.51 20.88
C ALA A 691 -18.73 -67.80 19.96
N ASP A 692 -17.98 -68.50 19.10
CA ASP A 692 -18.05 -69.93 18.76
C ASP A 692 -16.66 -70.58 18.52
N GLU A 693 -16.70 -71.87 18.22
CA GLU A 693 -15.66 -72.78 17.70
C GLU A 693 -14.76 -72.20 16.56
N GLU A 694 -13.53 -72.66 16.31
CA GLU A 694 -12.77 -73.78 16.90
C GLU A 694 -11.22 -73.65 16.79
N GLN A 695 -10.54 -74.37 17.67
CA GLN A 695 -9.26 -75.10 17.53
C GLN A 695 -8.14 -74.68 16.53
N ASN A 696 -6.91 -74.61 17.11
CA ASN A 696 -5.66 -75.21 16.60
C ASN A 696 -4.90 -74.56 15.41
N LYS A 697 -3.55 -74.56 15.36
CA LYS A 697 -2.54 -75.01 16.35
C LYS A 697 -1.14 -74.45 16.02
N MET A 698 -0.28 -74.38 17.06
CA MET A 698 1.17 -74.68 17.09
C MET A 698 2.09 -73.95 16.09
N GLU A 699 3.03 -73.10 16.57
CA GLU A 699 4.46 -73.46 16.86
C GLU A 699 5.31 -73.52 15.56
N GLU A 700 6.63 -73.28 15.53
CA GLU A 700 7.63 -72.89 16.55
C GLU A 700 8.74 -72.11 15.78
N ASP A 701 9.16 -70.94 16.26
CA ASP A 701 10.46 -70.68 16.93
C ASP A 701 11.62 -70.27 15.99
N GLY A 702 12.71 -69.76 16.59
CA GLY A 702 13.89 -69.22 15.89
C GLY A 702 13.71 -67.73 15.52
N GLU A 703 14.30 -66.74 16.19
CA GLU A 703 15.56 -66.71 16.97
C GLU A 703 16.78 -67.24 16.17
N SER A 704 17.92 -66.54 16.10
CA SER A 704 18.36 -65.31 16.79
C SER A 704 19.53 -64.65 16.04
N GLN A 705 19.78 -63.35 16.30
CA GLN A 705 21.12 -62.70 16.34
C GLN A 705 22.00 -62.65 15.06
N GLU A 706 22.98 -61.73 14.88
CA GLU A 706 23.28 -60.39 15.44
C GLU A 706 24.33 -59.69 14.54
N LYS A 707 24.56 -58.36 14.73
CA LYS A 707 25.72 -57.55 14.25
C LYS A 707 25.81 -57.35 12.70
N MET A 708 26.20 -56.18 12.17
CA MET A 708 27.46 -55.39 12.28
C MET A 708 28.65 -56.15 11.66
N GLU A 709 29.49 -55.57 10.79
CA GLU A 709 29.82 -54.14 10.56
C GLU A 709 30.29 -53.86 9.10
N GLU A 710 30.77 -52.62 8.85
CA GLU A 710 31.68 -52.09 7.78
C GLU A 710 32.30 -53.00 6.68
N ASP A 711 32.72 -52.55 5.47
CA ASP A 711 32.66 -51.29 4.68
C ASP A 711 33.19 -51.60 3.24
N GLY A 712 33.26 -50.65 2.30
CA GLY A 712 34.28 -50.70 1.21
C GLY A 712 33.85 -50.95 -0.25
N GLU A 713 33.36 -49.90 -0.92
CA GLU A 713 33.66 -49.48 -2.31
C GLU A 713 34.23 -50.48 -3.37
N LYS A 714 33.47 -50.77 -4.47
CA LYS A 714 33.90 -50.51 -5.89
C LYS A 714 32.89 -50.87 -7.02
N LYS A 715 32.57 -49.84 -7.82
CA LYS A 715 32.35 -49.77 -9.30
C LYS A 715 31.72 -50.93 -10.12
N ASN A 716 30.57 -50.58 -10.72
CA ASN A 716 30.26 -50.55 -12.17
C ASN A 716 29.53 -51.70 -12.93
N VAL A 717 28.47 -51.25 -13.63
CA VAL A 717 27.88 -51.70 -14.91
C VAL A 717 26.80 -52.80 -14.89
N GLU A 718 25.64 -52.42 -15.47
CA GLU A 718 24.46 -53.20 -15.91
C GLU A 718 23.67 -54.01 -14.85
N GLY A 719 22.35 -54.18 -14.96
CA GLY A 719 21.41 -53.78 -16.02
C GLY A 719 20.03 -53.32 -15.51
N ASP A 720 19.12 -53.07 -16.45
CA ASP A 720 17.82 -52.42 -16.22
C ASP A 720 16.71 -53.44 -15.84
N GLU A 721 16.20 -53.42 -14.60
CA GLU A 721 14.90 -54.05 -14.28
C GLU A 721 14.26 -53.56 -12.95
N LYS A 722 13.94 -52.26 -12.82
CA LYS A 722 12.94 -51.77 -11.83
C LYS A 722 12.49 -50.31 -12.06
N ARG A 723 11.70 -50.08 -13.11
CA ARG A 723 11.03 -48.78 -13.36
C ARG A 723 9.59 -48.85 -13.89
N GLY A 724 8.99 -50.04 -13.94
CA GLY A 724 7.66 -50.25 -14.54
C GLY A 724 6.46 -49.87 -13.65
N GLU A 725 6.53 -50.10 -12.34
CA GLU A 725 5.33 -50.15 -11.49
C GLU A 725 4.90 -48.80 -10.88
N GLU A 726 5.83 -47.85 -10.68
CA GLU A 726 5.50 -46.52 -10.13
C GLU A 726 4.84 -45.58 -11.16
N GLU A 727 5.15 -45.69 -12.45
CA GLU A 727 4.51 -44.82 -13.45
C GLU A 727 3.03 -45.15 -13.68
N ASP A 728 2.64 -46.43 -13.63
CA ASP A 728 1.29 -46.84 -14.03
C ASP A 728 0.24 -46.57 -12.93
N THR A 729 0.66 -46.58 -11.66
CA THR A 729 -0.14 -46.12 -10.53
C THR A 729 -0.39 -44.60 -10.58
N GLU A 730 0.64 -43.80 -10.90
CA GLU A 730 0.50 -42.34 -11.03
C GLU A 730 -0.35 -41.95 -12.26
N LYS A 731 -0.23 -42.68 -13.38
CA LYS A 731 -1.08 -42.53 -14.58
C LYS A 731 -2.55 -42.84 -14.29
N LYS A 732 -2.86 -43.92 -13.54
CA LYS A 732 -4.23 -44.22 -13.07
C LYS A 732 -4.79 -43.08 -12.21
N ALA A 733 -4.04 -42.61 -11.22
CA ALA A 733 -4.47 -41.52 -10.32
C ALA A 733 -4.75 -40.20 -11.06
N LYS A 734 -3.91 -39.84 -12.04
CA LYS A 734 -4.12 -38.67 -12.92
C LYS A 734 -5.39 -38.81 -13.78
N LYS A 735 -5.62 -40.00 -14.37
CA LYS A 735 -6.79 -40.29 -15.23
C LYS A 735 -8.11 -40.20 -14.45
N GLU A 736 -8.15 -40.72 -13.22
CA GLU A 736 -9.34 -40.67 -12.37
C GLU A 736 -9.66 -39.26 -11.86
N LYS A 737 -8.65 -38.46 -11.49
CA LYS A 737 -8.81 -37.04 -11.14
C LYS A 737 -9.39 -36.22 -12.29
N LYS A 738 -8.95 -36.46 -13.54
CA LYS A 738 -9.51 -35.79 -14.73
C LYS A 738 -11.00 -36.13 -14.94
N ALA A 739 -11.36 -37.42 -14.84
CA ALA A 739 -12.75 -37.86 -14.97
C ALA A 739 -13.68 -37.27 -13.87
N LYS A 740 -13.18 -37.15 -12.63
CA LYS A 740 -13.91 -36.47 -11.53
C LYS A 740 -14.09 -34.98 -11.80
N LYS A 741 -13.11 -34.27 -12.39
CA LYS A 741 -13.24 -32.86 -12.78
C LYS A 741 -14.30 -32.65 -13.87
N GLU A 742 -14.26 -33.44 -14.95
CA GLU A 742 -15.22 -33.36 -16.06
C GLU A 742 -16.66 -33.67 -15.61
N LYS A 743 -16.86 -34.62 -14.69
CA LYS A 743 -18.19 -34.87 -14.07
C LYS A 743 -18.68 -33.66 -13.26
N LYS A 744 -17.81 -32.94 -12.55
CA LYS A 744 -18.19 -31.73 -11.82
C LYS A 744 -18.62 -30.62 -12.79
N GLU A 745 -17.80 -30.30 -13.80
CA GLU A 745 -18.11 -29.24 -14.77
C GLU A 745 -19.39 -29.54 -15.57
N LYS A 746 -19.67 -30.81 -15.91
CA LYS A 746 -20.94 -31.21 -16.55
C LYS A 746 -22.16 -31.04 -15.62
N LYS A 747 -22.03 -31.27 -14.31
CA LYS A 747 -23.12 -31.00 -13.35
C LYS A 747 -23.38 -29.51 -13.21
N GLU A 748 -22.31 -28.73 -13.07
CA GLU A 748 -22.34 -27.27 -12.88
C GLU A 748 -22.99 -26.56 -14.10
N LYS A 749 -22.62 -26.97 -15.33
CA LYS A 749 -23.28 -26.51 -16.57
C LYS A 749 -24.77 -26.90 -16.65
N LYS A 750 -25.17 -28.07 -16.11
CA LYS A 750 -26.59 -28.48 -16.07
C LYS A 750 -27.40 -27.63 -15.09
N GLU A 751 -26.88 -27.36 -13.89
CA GLU A 751 -27.53 -26.50 -12.90
C GLU A 751 -27.66 -25.04 -13.40
N ILE A 752 -26.68 -24.54 -14.15
CA ILE A 752 -26.77 -23.22 -14.81
C ILE A 752 -27.87 -23.21 -15.87
N LYS A 753 -28.01 -24.27 -16.70
CA LYS A 753 -29.08 -24.35 -17.70
C LYS A 753 -30.47 -24.38 -17.05
N GLU A 754 -30.68 -25.19 -16.01
CA GLU A 754 -31.95 -25.21 -15.28
C GLU A 754 -32.28 -23.87 -14.61
N LYS A 755 -31.28 -23.14 -14.09
CA LYS A 755 -31.47 -21.79 -13.54
C LYS A 755 -31.88 -20.79 -14.63
N LYS A 756 -31.32 -20.90 -15.84
CA LYS A 756 -31.69 -20.02 -16.98
C LYS A 756 -33.11 -20.31 -17.48
N GLU A 757 -33.47 -21.58 -17.70
CA GLU A 757 -34.85 -21.98 -18.08
C GLU A 757 -35.89 -21.61 -17.00
N LYS A 758 -35.54 -21.66 -15.71
CA LYS A 758 -36.39 -21.18 -14.61
C LYS A 758 -36.52 -19.65 -14.56
N LYS A 759 -35.54 -18.89 -15.06
CA LYS A 759 -35.62 -17.42 -15.18
C LYS A 759 -36.54 -17.01 -16.33
N GLU A 760 -36.35 -17.58 -17.52
CA GLU A 760 -37.20 -17.33 -18.69
C GLU A 760 -38.68 -17.72 -18.44
N LYS A 761 -38.94 -18.84 -17.74
CA LYS A 761 -40.29 -19.23 -17.30
C LYS A 761 -40.90 -18.34 -16.20
N LYS A 762 -40.10 -17.48 -15.56
CA LYS A 762 -40.57 -16.51 -14.56
C LYS A 762 -40.86 -15.16 -15.21
N GLU A 763 -40.00 -14.74 -16.14
CA GLU A 763 -40.17 -13.51 -16.95
C GLU A 763 -41.41 -13.62 -17.86
N LYS A 764 -41.58 -14.74 -18.58
CA LYS A 764 -42.83 -15.03 -19.33
C LYS A 764 -44.09 -15.18 -18.46
N LYS A 765 -43.98 -15.12 -17.13
CA LYS A 765 -45.11 -15.08 -16.19
C LYS A 765 -45.36 -13.70 -15.56
N THR A 766 -44.43 -12.74 -15.67
CA THR A 766 -44.66 -11.36 -15.25
C THR A 766 -45.37 -10.54 -16.31
N ASP A 767 -45.04 -10.75 -17.58
CA ASP A 767 -45.54 -9.92 -18.69
C ASP A 767 -47.06 -10.07 -18.88
N GLY A 768 -47.57 -11.31 -18.76
CA GLY A 768 -49.00 -11.62 -18.85
C GLY A 768 -49.88 -11.06 -17.72
N VAL A 769 -49.30 -10.38 -16.72
CA VAL A 769 -50.04 -9.70 -15.63
C VAL A 769 -50.11 -8.18 -15.86
N GLY A 770 -49.38 -7.63 -16.83
CA GLY A 770 -49.41 -6.21 -17.18
C GLY A 770 -50.71 -5.80 -17.88
N GLU A 771 -51.04 -6.46 -19.00
CA GLU A 771 -52.19 -6.10 -19.85
C GLU A 771 -53.53 -6.06 -19.11
N GLU A 772 -53.75 -6.97 -18.15
CA GLU A 772 -55.03 -7.07 -17.44
C GLU A 772 -55.25 -5.90 -16.48
N LYS A 773 -54.16 -5.32 -15.94
CA LYS A 773 -54.23 -4.11 -15.10
C LYS A 773 -54.45 -2.86 -15.95
N GLU A 774 -53.84 -2.77 -17.13
CA GLU A 774 -54.04 -1.62 -18.02
C GLU A 774 -55.47 -1.57 -18.57
N LYS A 775 -56.01 -2.73 -19.01
CA LYS A 775 -57.41 -2.87 -19.44
C LYS A 775 -58.41 -2.54 -18.32
N LYS A 776 -58.08 -2.76 -17.04
CA LYS A 776 -58.90 -2.30 -15.90
C LYS A 776 -58.77 -0.79 -15.64
N LYS A 777 -57.59 -0.17 -15.81
CA LYS A 777 -57.44 1.29 -15.64
C LYS A 777 -58.23 2.08 -16.70
N LYS A 778 -58.09 1.69 -17.98
CA LYS A 778 -58.80 2.31 -19.13
C LYS A 778 -60.33 2.15 -19.11
N LYS A 779 -60.88 1.29 -18.23
CA LYS A 779 -62.33 1.11 -18.06
C LYS A 779 -62.90 1.85 -16.84
N LYS A 780 -62.06 2.49 -16.00
CA LYS A 780 -62.52 3.36 -14.90
C LYS A 780 -62.43 4.85 -15.29
N SER A 781 -61.41 5.25 -16.04
CA SER A 781 -61.30 6.58 -16.66
C SER A 781 -62.22 6.77 -17.89
N LYS A 782 -63.41 6.16 -17.86
CA LYS A 782 -64.47 6.32 -18.87
C LYS A 782 -65.88 6.14 -18.28
N SER A 783 -65.99 6.25 -16.96
CA SER A 783 -67.22 6.21 -16.18
C SER A 783 -67.31 7.36 -15.17
N GLU A 784 -66.39 8.33 -15.23
CA GLU A 784 -66.32 9.50 -14.35
C GLU A 784 -66.51 10.81 -15.16
N ASP A 785 -66.56 10.75 -16.51
CA ASP A 785 -66.76 11.87 -17.44
C ASP A 785 -68.21 11.99 -17.99
N VAL A 786 -69.21 11.38 -17.32
CA VAL A 786 -70.61 11.31 -17.81
C VAL A 786 -71.64 11.70 -16.72
N GLU A 787 -71.20 12.18 -15.56
CA GLU A 787 -72.08 12.38 -14.38
C GLU A 787 -71.90 13.75 -13.69
N MET A 788 -71.37 14.76 -14.40
CA MET A 788 -71.43 16.19 -14.01
C MET A 788 -71.68 17.08 -15.23
N ALA A 789 -72.82 16.89 -15.88
CA ALA A 789 -73.29 17.72 -17.00
C ALA A 789 -74.83 17.82 -17.05
N ASP A 790 -75.49 17.88 -15.90
CA ASP A 790 -76.93 18.20 -15.74
C ASP A 790 -77.21 18.60 -14.27
N ALA A 791 -77.12 19.91 -13.95
CA ALA A 791 -77.68 20.56 -12.74
C ALA A 791 -77.37 22.07 -12.71
N GLU A 792 -78.16 22.88 -13.42
CA GLU A 792 -78.29 24.32 -13.13
C GLU A 792 -79.73 24.61 -12.68
N GLU A 793 -79.95 24.77 -11.36
CA GLU A 793 -80.99 25.63 -10.73
C GLU A 793 -80.68 25.84 -9.23
#